data_AF-A0A356KL49-F1
#
_entry.id   AF-A0A356KL49-F1
#
_cell.length_a   1.000
_cell.length_b   1.000
_cell.length_c   1.000
_cell.angle_alpha   90.00
_cell.angle_beta   90.00
_cell.angle_gamma   90.00
#
_symmetry.space_group_name_H-M   'P 1'
#
loop_
_entity.id
_entity.type
_entity.pdbx_description
1 polymer ?
#
loop_
_entity_poly.entity_id
_entity_poly.type
_entity_poly.pdbx_seq_one_letter_code
_entity_poly.pdbx_strand_id
1 'polypeptide(L)'
;MSTALELDARGLRTYLLGSLRFRARAGVADLTRRVGEALRWYRTLVLRGGARGLLFSVVYDVGHLLLEGNRFPFSSLEELESWPEEERGTRLEYENRFLNGILRHPSTRKAIEFIQNDPQRPDLIARALEIVLSPLLKAGGHADAPLVDSVLLRELAPQGRIDPEEEAAAYEELVEEPGALLAGLRSTLEVYFEHAKGPCFSPEDLAEVEHWSAFKKRAQRLAGRRIVAAAAAFPALDPRGVKVVEDEETDTELPDSGYYPQGGFAELANRGPIENLHPAELVYMGEDPFGEDPDPPFDLFALRFLESEALFFQRDSGQLRRTRRTLHLAVAPDQGLRLKLKWHKDPLAVLVYGLVVRLSEDLGKIFPRDALRLELHILTPPGAAQERAMADRELLRVLLRHEIAAGGASVELRPETFDLRGLGERDRRVYAVAIQSGERAPAGIPATAPPPLDDGVREPRLIVWRIGGAPPGEEEHDVVHMPVEGNPEQALVMARNALLAEIAGMKNKGVASLRQARAPRQRQRRLPKGLRRGQGGRAVCQRDGSELVWIPPGTYPLGSEEADPERNLLQPPRDERVERGFYMAVHPVRWGQWRTFCQETGRALHDPSYPVDDDHPVHGISLDAARAYAEWAGLRLPRETEWELAARGAEGRTYPWGETEPTPRLATYGREADGREQWTSACGAHPNGASPFGCEDMSGNLWEWVETGRTQRDGHVVRGGCWNAPPWDCRTFSRAIHSEPSQFVGFRLARDGS
;
A
#
# COMPACT_ATOMS: atom_id res chain seq x y z
N MET A 1 -2.94 31.77 30.72
CA MET A 1 -3.43 30.66 31.56
C MET A 1 -4.90 30.93 31.82
N SER A 2 -5.80 30.40 30.98
CA SER A 2 -7.24 30.43 31.27
C SER A 2 -7.51 29.32 32.28
N THR A 3 -8.02 29.68 33.46
CA THR A 3 -8.48 28.72 34.47
C THR A 3 -9.81 28.15 33.99
N ALA A 4 -9.77 26.96 33.40
CA ALA A 4 -10.99 26.23 33.02
C ALA A 4 -11.90 26.07 34.25
N LEU A 5 -13.20 26.30 34.09
CA LEU A 5 -14.18 26.14 35.17
C LEU A 5 -14.21 24.68 35.63
N GLU A 6 -13.99 24.43 36.91
CA GLU A 6 -14.28 23.15 37.55
C GLU A 6 -15.76 23.13 37.97
N LEU A 7 -16.45 22.00 37.74
CA LEU A 7 -17.87 21.83 38.07
C LEU A 7 -18.06 21.14 39.41
N ASP A 8 -19.16 21.46 40.10
CA ASP A 8 -19.73 20.62 41.16
C ASP A 8 -20.86 19.72 40.59
N ALA A 9 -21.48 18.88 41.43
CA ALA A 9 -22.54 17.96 41.00
C ALA A 9 -23.72 18.68 40.32
N ARG A 10 -24.11 19.85 40.85
CA ARG A 10 -25.21 20.66 40.32
C ARG A 10 -24.82 21.30 38.98
N GLY A 11 -23.64 21.88 38.88
CA GLY A 11 -23.08 22.45 37.67
C GLY A 11 -22.90 21.42 36.56
N LEU A 12 -22.55 20.18 36.91
CA LEU A 12 -22.49 19.07 35.95
C LEU A 12 -23.87 18.71 35.39
N ARG A 13 -24.90 18.65 36.25
CA ARG A 13 -26.30 18.42 35.81
C ARG A 13 -26.74 19.52 34.84
N THR A 14 -26.54 20.78 35.20
CA THR A 14 -26.86 21.94 34.35
C THR A 14 -26.09 21.90 33.03
N TYR A 15 -24.81 21.54 33.03
CA TYR A 15 -24.00 21.43 31.82
C TYR A 15 -24.52 20.35 30.85
N LEU A 16 -24.83 19.16 31.38
CA LEU A 16 -25.33 18.05 30.58
C LEU A 16 -26.71 18.36 29.99
N LEU A 17 -27.64 18.91 30.78
CA LEU A 17 -28.98 19.29 30.32
C LEU A 17 -28.95 20.48 29.36
N GLY A 18 -28.19 21.52 29.68
CA GLY A 18 -28.02 22.69 28.81
C GLY A 18 -27.46 22.31 27.45
N SER A 19 -26.49 21.38 27.41
CA SER A 19 -25.97 20.84 26.15
C SER A 19 -27.06 20.19 25.29
N LEU A 20 -28.05 19.54 25.89
CA LEU A 20 -29.13 18.87 25.16
C LEU A 20 -30.13 19.84 24.50
N ARG A 21 -30.09 21.15 24.84
CA ARG A 21 -31.02 22.17 24.32
C ARG A 21 -31.10 22.19 22.80
N PHE A 22 -30.01 21.82 22.14
CA PHE A 22 -29.92 21.70 20.68
C PHE A 22 -30.76 20.57 20.07
N ARG A 23 -31.40 19.71 20.85
CA ARG A 23 -32.03 18.47 20.38
C ARG A 23 -33.50 18.32 20.76
N ALA A 24 -34.13 19.40 21.22
CA ALA A 24 -35.52 19.44 21.67
C ALA A 24 -36.48 18.98 20.57
N ARG A 25 -36.89 17.70 20.58
CA ARG A 25 -38.10 17.19 19.87
C ARG A 25 -38.36 15.70 20.04
N ALA A 26 -37.40 14.89 20.48
CA ALA A 26 -37.69 13.49 20.84
C ALA A 26 -38.40 13.46 22.19
N GLY A 27 -39.63 12.92 22.27
CA GLY A 27 -40.40 12.86 23.51
C GLY A 27 -39.61 12.27 24.69
N VAL A 28 -40.01 12.64 25.92
CA VAL A 28 -39.30 12.40 27.19
C VAL A 28 -38.76 10.97 27.35
N ALA A 29 -39.53 9.97 26.93
CA ALA A 29 -39.16 8.56 27.01
C ALA A 29 -37.97 8.16 26.10
N ASP A 30 -37.85 8.71 24.90
CA ASP A 30 -36.73 8.42 23.99
C ASP A 30 -35.48 9.24 24.34
N LEU A 31 -35.67 10.45 24.87
CA LEU A 31 -34.57 11.30 25.36
C LEU A 31 -33.83 10.62 26.51
N THR A 32 -34.56 10.11 27.49
CA THR A 32 -34.04 9.34 28.64
C THR A 32 -33.01 8.30 28.23
N ARG A 33 -33.42 7.39 27.33
CA ARG A 33 -32.63 6.24 26.91
C ARG A 33 -31.37 6.69 26.19
N ARG A 34 -31.53 7.64 25.26
CA ARG A 34 -30.44 8.18 24.44
C ARG A 34 -29.42 8.95 25.26
N VAL A 35 -29.86 9.72 26.26
CA VAL A 35 -28.99 10.45 27.18
C VAL A 35 -28.20 9.47 28.04
N GLY A 36 -28.86 8.44 28.57
CA GLY A 36 -28.19 7.36 29.30
C GLY A 36 -27.12 6.65 28.47
N GLU A 37 -27.36 6.42 27.18
CA GLU A 37 -26.36 5.89 26.24
C GLU A 37 -25.18 6.84 26.05
N ALA A 38 -25.43 8.12 25.77
CA ALA A 38 -24.38 9.11 25.56
C ALA A 38 -23.56 9.37 26.82
N LEU A 39 -24.15 9.33 28.01
CA LEU A 39 -23.43 9.46 29.27
C LEU A 39 -22.46 8.31 29.49
N ARG A 40 -22.81 7.08 29.09
CA ARG A 40 -21.89 5.94 29.13
C ARG A 40 -20.69 6.17 28.21
N TRP A 41 -20.93 6.66 26.98
CA TRP A 41 -19.85 6.99 26.05
C TRP A 41 -18.98 8.14 26.59
N TYR A 42 -19.59 9.24 27.01
CA TYR A 42 -18.92 10.41 27.59
C TYR A 42 -18.03 10.02 28.77
N ARG A 43 -18.56 9.24 29.71
CA ARG A 43 -17.79 8.71 30.85
C ARG A 43 -16.59 7.89 30.41
N THR A 44 -16.75 7.04 29.39
CA THR A 44 -15.64 6.26 28.84
C THR A 44 -14.54 7.16 28.28
N LEU A 45 -14.92 8.19 27.53
CA LEU A 45 -13.99 9.17 26.96
C LEU A 45 -13.21 9.94 28.04
N VAL A 46 -13.89 10.35 29.12
CA VAL A 46 -13.25 11.07 30.24
C VAL A 46 -12.31 10.15 31.02
N LEU A 47 -12.73 8.92 31.33
CA LEU A 47 -11.90 7.94 32.05
C LEU A 47 -10.63 7.57 31.29
N ARG A 48 -10.66 7.62 29.95
CA ARG A 48 -9.49 7.38 29.09
C ARG A 48 -8.62 8.63 28.91
N GLY A 49 -8.97 9.75 29.55
CA GLY A 49 -8.23 11.01 29.50
C GLY A 49 -8.45 11.82 28.22
N GLY A 50 -9.44 11.45 27.39
CA GLY A 50 -9.69 12.07 26.09
C GLY A 50 -10.63 13.27 26.12
N ALA A 51 -11.66 13.27 26.98
CA ALA A 51 -12.79 14.20 26.86
C ALA A 51 -12.69 15.54 27.62
N ARG A 52 -11.48 16.01 27.96
CA ARG A 52 -11.35 17.36 28.54
C ARG A 52 -11.82 18.41 27.52
N GLY A 53 -12.78 19.24 27.91
CA GLY A 53 -13.32 20.31 27.06
C GLY A 53 -14.21 19.83 25.90
N LEU A 54 -14.73 18.60 25.93
CA LEU A 54 -15.75 18.14 24.97
C LEU A 54 -17.17 18.49 25.44
N LEU A 55 -17.92 19.15 24.58
CA LEU A 55 -19.36 19.37 24.74
C LEU A 55 -20.14 18.05 24.73
N PHE A 56 -21.01 17.87 25.73
CA PHE A 56 -21.83 16.66 25.84
C PHE A 56 -22.77 16.51 24.65
N SER A 57 -23.31 17.62 24.12
CA SER A 57 -24.16 17.65 22.92
C SER A 57 -23.50 17.02 21.70
N VAL A 58 -22.21 17.32 21.49
CA VAL A 58 -21.43 16.78 20.38
C VAL A 58 -21.24 15.28 20.54
N VAL A 59 -20.94 14.80 21.75
CA VAL A 59 -20.80 13.36 22.02
C VAL A 59 -22.12 12.63 21.84
N TYR A 60 -23.21 13.24 22.28
CA TYR A 60 -24.56 12.73 22.10
C TYR A 60 -24.94 12.65 20.61
N ASP A 61 -24.88 13.75 19.87
CA ASP A 61 -25.31 13.80 18.48
C ASP A 61 -24.44 12.94 17.57
N VAL A 62 -23.11 13.01 17.69
CA VAL A 62 -22.20 12.17 16.88
C VAL A 62 -22.32 10.70 17.25
N GLY A 63 -22.52 10.36 18.53
CA GLY A 63 -22.67 8.98 18.97
C GLY A 63 -23.95 8.35 18.44
N HIS A 64 -25.07 9.09 18.48
CA HIS A 64 -26.33 8.66 17.91
C HIS A 64 -26.31 8.66 16.38
N LEU A 65 -25.61 9.58 15.73
CA LEU A 65 -25.35 9.56 14.28
C LEU A 65 -24.62 8.27 13.88
N LEU A 66 -23.60 7.86 14.65
CA LEU A 66 -22.85 6.62 14.42
C LEU A 66 -23.69 5.36 14.69
N LEU A 67 -24.66 5.43 15.60
CA LEU A 67 -25.56 4.33 15.94
C LEU A 67 -26.68 4.18 14.89
N GLU A 68 -27.32 5.28 14.50
CA GLU A 68 -28.55 5.30 13.69
C GLU A 68 -28.28 5.50 12.19
N GLY A 69 -27.13 6.06 11.83
CA GLY A 69 -26.74 6.38 10.47
C GLY A 69 -27.74 7.32 9.80
N ASN A 70 -28.24 6.95 8.61
CA ASN A 70 -29.23 7.74 7.88
C ASN A 70 -30.59 7.88 8.59
N ARG A 71 -30.83 7.10 9.65
CA ARG A 71 -32.05 7.23 10.48
C ARG A 71 -31.88 8.26 11.59
N PHE A 72 -30.70 8.87 11.73
CA PHE A 72 -30.49 9.91 12.71
C PHE A 72 -31.36 11.13 12.37
N PRO A 73 -32.19 11.61 13.31
CA PRO A 73 -33.12 12.70 13.05
C PRO A 73 -32.38 14.04 13.01
N PHE A 74 -32.56 14.77 11.90
CA PHE A 74 -32.17 16.18 11.77
C PHE A 74 -33.40 17.07 12.00
N SER A 75 -33.19 18.28 12.52
CA SER A 75 -34.30 19.21 12.69
C SER A 75 -34.85 19.67 11.34
N SER A 76 -36.16 19.67 11.20
CA SER A 76 -36.81 20.18 9.98
C SER A 76 -36.77 21.72 9.97
N LEU A 77 -36.78 22.33 8.77
CA LEU A 77 -36.77 23.80 8.64
C LEU A 77 -37.97 24.44 9.35
N GLU A 78 -39.15 23.82 9.25
CA GLU A 78 -40.39 24.23 9.91
C GLU A 78 -40.24 24.25 11.44
N GLU A 79 -39.40 23.36 11.98
CA GLU A 79 -39.15 23.28 13.41
C GLU A 79 -38.32 24.45 13.93
N LEU A 80 -37.34 24.84 13.12
CA LEU A 80 -36.37 25.87 13.41
C LEU A 80 -36.94 27.28 13.16
N GLU A 81 -38.07 27.43 12.48
CA GLU A 81 -38.72 28.73 12.24
C GLU A 81 -39.16 29.43 13.53
N SER A 82 -39.47 28.66 14.58
CA SER A 82 -39.85 29.18 15.90
C SER A 82 -38.66 29.68 16.74
N TRP A 83 -37.42 29.43 16.31
CA TRP A 83 -36.21 29.77 17.06
C TRP A 83 -35.74 31.19 16.76
N PRO A 84 -35.07 31.88 17.70
CA PRO A 84 -34.42 33.15 17.41
C PRO A 84 -33.39 33.00 16.28
N GLU A 85 -33.24 34.05 15.45
CA GLU A 85 -32.46 33.99 14.21
C GLU A 85 -30.99 33.57 14.43
N GLU A 86 -30.36 34.06 15.50
CA GLU A 86 -28.98 33.72 15.86
C GLU A 86 -28.81 32.25 16.27
N GLU A 87 -29.81 31.68 16.95
CA GLU A 87 -29.81 30.27 17.38
C GLU A 87 -30.05 29.36 16.18
N ARG A 88 -31.03 29.71 15.34
CA ARG A 88 -31.36 29.01 14.09
C ARG A 88 -30.16 28.93 13.15
N GLY A 89 -29.46 30.05 12.94
CA GLY A 89 -28.28 30.08 12.07
C GLY A 89 -27.18 29.15 12.56
N THR A 90 -26.89 29.18 13.86
CA THR A 90 -25.86 28.33 14.48
C THR A 90 -26.24 26.85 14.44
N ARG A 91 -27.52 26.51 14.67
CA ARG A 91 -28.02 25.13 14.55
C ARG A 91 -27.91 24.60 13.12
N LEU A 92 -28.33 25.39 12.13
CA LEU A 92 -28.23 25.00 10.71
C LEU A 92 -26.78 24.80 10.28
N GLU A 93 -25.85 25.64 10.73
CA GLU A 93 -24.43 25.46 10.46
C GLU A 93 -23.91 24.16 11.09
N TYR A 94 -24.26 23.89 12.35
CA TYR A 94 -23.89 22.66 13.05
C TYR A 94 -24.40 21.40 12.31
N GLU A 95 -25.68 21.33 11.96
CA GLU A 95 -26.22 20.17 11.28
C GLU A 95 -25.66 20.00 9.87
N ASN A 96 -25.62 21.06 9.07
CA ASN A 96 -25.25 20.97 7.66
C ASN A 96 -23.75 20.80 7.43
N ARG A 97 -22.94 21.53 8.19
CA ARG A 97 -21.49 21.55 7.99
C ARG A 97 -20.81 20.44 8.76
N PHE A 98 -21.25 20.17 10.00
CA PHE A 98 -20.58 19.22 10.88
C PHE A 98 -21.23 17.83 10.83
N LEU A 99 -22.48 17.67 11.27
CA LEU A 99 -23.11 16.33 11.32
C LEU A 99 -23.29 15.72 9.93
N ASN A 100 -23.84 16.48 8.98
CA ASN A 100 -23.97 16.06 7.59
C ASN A 100 -22.61 15.87 6.91
N GLY A 101 -21.60 16.67 7.27
CA GLY A 101 -20.22 16.48 6.81
C GLY A 101 -19.67 15.11 7.23
N ILE A 102 -19.83 14.76 8.51
CA ILE A 102 -19.43 13.46 9.07
C ILE A 102 -20.20 12.32 8.38
N LEU A 103 -21.53 12.42 8.27
CA LEU A 103 -22.38 11.37 7.69
C LEU A 103 -22.12 11.12 6.19
N ARG A 104 -21.82 12.19 5.44
CA ARG A 104 -21.54 12.09 3.99
C ARG A 104 -20.18 11.48 3.69
N HIS A 105 -19.26 11.47 4.65
CA HIS A 105 -17.94 10.92 4.43
C HIS A 105 -18.00 9.39 4.21
N PRO A 106 -17.43 8.84 3.12
CA PRO A 106 -17.54 7.42 2.80
C PRO A 106 -17.03 6.49 3.91
N SER A 107 -15.97 6.89 4.61
CA SER A 107 -15.43 6.09 5.71
C SER A 107 -16.37 6.03 6.92
N THR A 108 -17.11 7.10 7.21
CA THR A 108 -18.12 7.10 8.29
C THR A 108 -19.23 6.10 7.99
N ARG A 109 -19.73 6.04 6.75
CA ARG A 109 -20.77 5.06 6.37
C ARG A 109 -20.33 3.63 6.60
N LYS A 110 -19.10 3.29 6.19
CA LYS A 110 -18.51 1.96 6.47
C LYS A 110 -18.40 1.69 7.96
N ALA A 111 -17.94 2.66 8.75
CA ALA A 111 -17.86 2.52 10.20
C ALA A 111 -19.25 2.26 10.82
N ILE A 112 -20.30 2.96 10.37
CA ILE A 112 -21.69 2.74 10.81
C ILE A 112 -22.14 1.31 10.47
N GLU A 113 -21.88 0.83 9.25
CA GLU A 113 -22.21 -0.54 8.84
C GLU A 113 -21.53 -1.58 9.77
N PHE A 114 -20.25 -1.39 10.10
CA PHE A 114 -19.55 -2.27 11.03
C PHE A 114 -20.11 -2.19 12.46
N ILE A 115 -20.37 -0.98 12.95
CA ILE A 115 -20.94 -0.74 14.29
C ILE A 115 -22.30 -1.44 14.44
N GLN A 116 -23.16 -1.34 13.42
CA GLN A 116 -24.51 -1.91 13.45
C GLN A 116 -24.50 -3.44 13.48
N ASN A 117 -23.46 -4.06 12.94
CA ASN A 117 -23.31 -5.51 12.86
C ASN A 117 -22.44 -6.11 14.00
N ASP A 118 -21.81 -5.29 14.84
CA ASP A 118 -20.92 -5.77 15.91
C ASP A 118 -21.69 -6.04 17.21
N PRO A 119 -21.51 -7.22 17.86
CA PRO A 119 -22.20 -7.56 19.10
C PRO A 119 -21.80 -6.67 20.30
N GLN A 120 -20.63 -6.04 20.25
CA GLN A 120 -20.13 -5.08 21.26
C GLN A 120 -20.33 -3.62 20.81
N ARG A 121 -21.40 -3.34 20.05
CA ARG A 121 -21.76 -2.01 19.56
C ARG A 121 -21.60 -0.87 20.59
N PRO A 122 -21.98 -0.97 21.88
CA PRO A 122 -21.93 0.19 22.78
C PRO A 122 -20.50 0.64 23.09
N ASP A 123 -19.57 -0.31 23.25
CA ASP A 123 -18.15 -0.03 23.50
C ASP A 123 -17.45 0.46 22.22
N LEU A 124 -17.86 -0.10 21.07
CA LEU A 124 -17.35 0.29 19.77
C LEU A 124 -17.73 1.72 19.40
N ILE A 125 -18.94 2.18 19.74
CA ILE A 125 -19.35 3.58 19.55
C ILE A 125 -18.47 4.53 20.36
N ALA A 126 -18.16 4.19 21.61
CA ALA A 126 -17.25 5.01 22.41
C ALA A 126 -15.86 5.12 21.75
N ARG A 127 -15.36 4.03 21.15
CA ARG A 127 -14.10 4.06 20.39
C ARG A 127 -14.22 4.90 19.10
N ALA A 128 -15.31 4.73 18.35
CA ALA A 128 -15.55 5.50 17.13
C ALA A 128 -15.67 7.01 17.42
N LEU A 129 -16.28 7.38 18.54
CA LEU A 129 -16.32 8.75 19.03
C LEU A 129 -14.92 9.31 19.31
N GLU A 130 -14.01 8.54 19.92
CA GLU A 130 -12.61 8.97 20.11
C GLU A 130 -11.92 9.31 18.79
N ILE A 131 -12.22 8.55 17.73
CA ILE A 131 -11.62 8.71 16.41
C ILE A 131 -12.20 9.97 15.72
N VAL A 132 -13.53 10.04 15.61
CA VAL A 132 -14.23 11.14 14.93
C VAL A 132 -13.96 12.48 15.62
N LEU A 133 -13.93 12.50 16.96
CA LEU A 133 -13.70 13.71 17.75
C LEU A 133 -12.22 13.96 18.03
N SER A 134 -11.30 13.14 17.51
CA SER A 134 -9.85 13.30 17.74
C SER A 134 -9.29 14.68 17.41
N PRO A 135 -9.79 15.47 16.43
CA PRO A 135 -9.36 16.85 16.24
C PRO A 135 -9.57 17.72 17.49
N LEU A 136 -10.70 17.58 18.16
CA LEU A 136 -11.01 18.29 19.41
C LEU A 136 -10.14 17.78 20.57
N LEU A 137 -9.98 16.45 20.69
CA LEU A 137 -9.20 15.87 21.80
C LEU A 137 -7.73 16.31 21.74
N LYS A 138 -7.17 16.44 20.53
CA LYS A 138 -5.78 16.89 20.31
C LYS A 138 -5.59 18.38 20.56
N ALA A 139 -6.60 19.20 20.24
CA ALA A 139 -6.58 20.64 20.49
C ALA A 139 -6.77 21.00 21.97
N GLY A 140 -7.12 20.03 22.83
CA GLY A 140 -7.42 20.27 24.25
C GLY A 140 -8.87 20.70 24.51
N GLY A 141 -9.76 20.47 23.54
CA GLY A 141 -11.17 20.83 23.61
C GLY A 141 -11.45 22.33 23.38
N HIS A 142 -12.63 22.77 23.80
CA HIS A 142 -13.01 24.17 23.81
C HIS A 142 -12.41 24.88 25.04
N ALA A 143 -11.74 26.01 24.84
CA ALA A 143 -10.97 26.69 25.89
C ALA A 143 -11.80 27.07 27.13
N ASP A 144 -13.08 27.37 26.96
CA ASP A 144 -13.99 27.73 28.06
C ASP A 144 -14.98 26.60 28.44
N ALA A 145 -14.77 25.38 27.93
CA ALA A 145 -15.59 24.26 28.35
C ALA A 145 -15.15 23.79 29.74
N PRO A 146 -16.11 23.46 30.63
CA PRO A 146 -15.78 23.04 31.97
C PRO A 146 -14.98 21.74 32.01
N LEU A 147 -14.08 21.63 32.99
CA LEU A 147 -13.36 20.40 33.27
C LEU A 147 -14.29 19.42 33.99
N VAL A 148 -14.60 18.32 33.32
CA VAL A 148 -15.33 17.20 33.91
C VAL A 148 -14.32 16.14 34.33
N ASP A 149 -14.22 15.89 35.63
CA ASP A 149 -13.34 14.85 36.19
C ASP A 149 -14.07 13.52 36.42
N SER A 150 -13.29 12.48 36.72
CA SER A 150 -13.80 11.13 36.93
C SER A 150 -14.57 10.92 38.24
N VAL A 151 -14.44 11.82 39.21
CA VAL A 151 -15.14 11.78 40.51
C VAL A 151 -16.56 12.28 40.33
N LEU A 152 -16.76 13.43 39.68
CA LEU A 152 -18.07 13.99 39.38
C LEU A 152 -18.91 13.04 38.50
N LEU A 153 -18.27 12.34 37.56
CA LEU A 153 -18.94 11.31 36.75
C LEU A 153 -19.33 10.04 37.52
N ARG A 154 -18.69 9.76 38.66
CA ARG A 154 -19.11 8.67 39.55
C ARG A 154 -20.32 9.08 40.39
N GLU A 155 -20.49 10.36 40.69
CA GLU A 155 -21.70 10.86 41.37
C GLU A 155 -22.95 10.70 40.50
N LEU A 156 -22.79 10.68 39.16
CA LEU A 156 -23.84 10.33 38.18
C LEU A 156 -24.01 8.81 37.96
N ALA A 157 -23.52 7.94 38.86
CA ALA A 157 -23.49 6.49 38.65
C ALA A 157 -24.85 5.85 38.31
N PRO A 158 -24.86 4.69 37.63
CA PRO A 158 -26.07 4.03 37.12
C PRO A 158 -26.98 3.41 38.21
N GLN A 159 -26.72 3.69 39.48
CA GLN A 159 -27.40 3.08 40.63
C GLN A 159 -28.61 3.87 41.13
N GLY A 160 -29.00 4.95 40.45
CA GLY A 160 -30.33 5.53 40.61
C GLY A 160 -30.38 7.04 40.51
N ARG A 161 -31.16 7.51 39.53
CA ARG A 161 -31.76 8.84 39.38
C ARG A 161 -30.88 9.94 38.78
N ILE A 162 -30.59 9.81 37.50
CA ILE A 162 -31.01 10.90 36.60
C ILE A 162 -32.49 10.63 36.38
N ASP A 163 -33.37 11.34 37.09
CA ASP A 163 -34.81 11.26 36.86
C ASP A 163 -35.12 11.99 35.55
N PRO A 164 -35.38 11.26 34.47
CA PRO A 164 -35.50 11.88 33.16
C PRO A 164 -36.73 12.78 33.03
N GLU A 165 -37.75 12.59 33.87
CA GLU A 165 -38.96 13.41 33.90
C GLU A 165 -38.69 14.72 34.67
N GLU A 166 -38.00 14.64 35.81
CA GLU A 166 -37.51 15.84 36.55
C GLU A 166 -36.53 16.66 35.69
N GLU A 167 -35.69 15.97 34.92
CA GLU A 167 -34.67 16.57 34.06
C GLU A 167 -35.24 17.07 32.73
N ALA A 168 -36.29 16.43 32.20
CA ALA A 168 -37.07 16.95 31.07
C ALA A 168 -37.90 18.17 31.48
N ALA A 169 -38.41 18.21 32.72
CA ALA A 169 -39.07 19.39 33.27
C ALA A 169 -38.07 20.53 33.52
N ALA A 170 -36.89 20.24 34.09
CA ALA A 170 -35.80 21.22 34.21
C ALA A 170 -35.28 21.68 32.83
N TYR A 171 -35.30 20.78 31.84
CA TYR A 171 -35.00 21.10 30.45
C TYR A 171 -36.05 22.03 29.83
N GLU A 172 -37.34 21.78 30.04
CA GLU A 172 -38.45 22.68 29.65
C GLU A 172 -38.35 24.05 30.34
N GLU A 173 -37.87 24.11 31.58
CA GLU A 173 -37.63 25.34 32.36
C GLU A 173 -36.36 26.10 31.90
N LEU A 174 -35.31 25.37 31.48
CA LEU A 174 -34.05 25.91 30.92
C LEU A 174 -34.16 26.46 29.49
N VAL A 175 -35.27 26.20 28.79
CA VAL A 175 -35.55 26.73 27.44
C VAL A 175 -35.68 28.26 27.44
N GLU A 176 -35.83 28.91 28.60
CA GLU A 176 -36.05 30.36 28.71
C GLU A 176 -34.80 31.26 28.81
N GLU A 177 -33.56 30.74 28.85
CA GLU A 177 -32.33 31.58 28.91
C GLU A 177 -31.32 31.35 27.74
N PRO A 178 -31.40 32.12 26.64
CA PRO A 178 -30.51 32.07 25.46
C PRO A 178 -29.02 32.41 25.68
N GLY A 179 -28.12 31.72 24.94
CA GLY A 179 -26.84 32.32 24.51
C GLY A 179 -25.54 31.58 24.85
N ALA A 180 -25.31 31.17 26.10
CA ALA A 180 -23.98 30.69 26.54
C ALA A 180 -23.53 29.38 25.84
N LEU A 181 -24.45 28.46 25.60
CA LEU A 181 -24.17 27.16 24.98
C LEU A 181 -23.99 27.25 23.45
N LEU A 182 -24.58 28.27 22.81
CA LEU A 182 -24.40 28.56 21.39
C LEU A 182 -23.01 29.08 21.08
N ALA A 183 -22.49 29.96 21.94
CA ALA A 183 -21.11 30.42 21.84
C ALA A 183 -20.13 29.24 21.99
N GLY A 184 -20.35 28.38 23.00
CA GLY A 184 -19.52 27.20 23.21
C GLY A 184 -19.56 26.21 22.05
N LEU A 185 -20.74 25.97 21.46
CA LEU A 185 -20.87 25.09 20.28
C LEU A 185 -20.13 25.68 19.08
N ARG A 186 -20.29 26.98 18.82
CA ARG A 186 -19.64 27.66 17.70
C ARG A 186 -18.12 27.55 17.77
N SER A 187 -17.53 27.90 18.91
CA SER A 187 -16.08 27.80 19.08
C SER A 187 -15.60 26.34 19.07
N THR A 188 -16.39 25.38 19.56
CA THR A 188 -16.07 23.94 19.40
C THR A 188 -15.98 23.56 17.92
N LEU A 189 -16.89 24.05 17.08
CA LEU A 189 -16.86 23.78 15.64
C LEU A 189 -15.66 24.44 14.96
N GLU A 190 -15.32 25.67 15.33
CA GLU A 190 -14.13 26.36 14.81
C GLU A 190 -12.86 25.56 15.08
N VAL A 191 -12.66 25.11 16.32
CA VAL A 191 -11.53 24.26 16.72
C VAL A 191 -11.54 22.95 15.93
N TYR A 192 -12.71 22.32 15.78
CA TYR A 192 -12.83 21.08 15.01
C TYR A 192 -12.38 21.29 13.56
N PHE A 193 -12.91 22.29 12.86
CA PHE A 193 -12.62 22.52 11.43
C PHE A 193 -11.19 23.02 11.19
N GLU A 194 -10.57 23.70 12.14
CA GLU A 194 -9.14 24.06 12.06
C GLU A 194 -8.22 22.82 12.09
N HIS A 195 -8.61 21.79 12.86
CA HIS A 195 -7.78 20.61 13.11
C HIS A 195 -8.19 19.38 12.29
N ALA A 196 -9.41 19.33 11.76
CA ALA A 196 -9.91 18.24 10.95
C ALA A 196 -9.26 18.23 9.56
N LYS A 197 -8.27 17.36 9.37
CA LYS A 197 -7.57 17.15 8.10
C LYS A 197 -7.80 15.73 7.60
N GLY A 198 -8.39 15.58 6.40
CA GLY A 198 -8.57 14.29 5.75
C GLY A 198 -9.83 13.52 6.18
N PRO A 199 -9.86 12.18 6.01
CA PRO A 199 -11.06 11.38 6.26
C PRO A 199 -11.37 11.22 7.75
N CYS A 200 -12.66 11.08 8.11
CA CYS A 200 -13.09 10.90 9.52
C CYS A 200 -12.51 9.65 10.19
N PHE A 201 -12.27 8.59 9.41
CA PHE A 201 -11.64 7.35 9.83
C PHE A 201 -10.55 7.02 8.84
N SER A 202 -9.33 6.79 9.33
CA SER A 202 -8.24 6.25 8.53
C SER A 202 -8.51 4.77 8.17
N PRO A 203 -7.78 4.17 7.21
CA PRO A 203 -7.89 2.73 6.94
C PRO A 203 -7.63 1.87 8.18
N GLU A 204 -6.69 2.26 9.03
CA GLU A 204 -6.39 1.56 10.28
C GLU A 204 -7.53 1.69 11.30
N ASP A 205 -8.16 2.86 11.36
CA ASP A 205 -9.33 3.10 12.21
C ASP A 205 -10.51 2.23 11.77
N LEU A 206 -10.78 2.16 10.46
CA LEU A 206 -11.85 1.32 9.92
C LEU A 206 -11.62 -0.16 10.22
N ALA A 207 -10.39 -0.66 10.03
CA ALA A 207 -10.10 -2.05 10.32
C ALA A 207 -10.15 -2.36 11.83
N GLU A 208 -9.77 -1.42 12.70
CA GLU A 208 -9.99 -1.58 14.15
C GLU A 208 -11.49 -1.67 14.46
N VAL A 209 -12.31 -0.82 13.83
CA VAL A 209 -13.77 -0.82 14.05
C VAL A 209 -14.40 -2.11 13.55
N GLU A 210 -14.05 -2.54 12.34
CA GLU A 210 -14.53 -3.78 11.72
C GLU A 210 -14.22 -5.00 12.62
N HIS A 211 -13.00 -5.08 13.14
CA HIS A 211 -12.51 -6.26 13.86
C HIS A 211 -12.59 -6.11 15.39
N TRP A 212 -13.35 -5.13 15.90
CA TRP A 212 -13.35 -4.76 17.31
C TRP A 212 -13.61 -5.93 18.26
N SER A 213 -14.74 -6.63 18.06
CA SER A 213 -15.14 -7.79 18.87
C SER A 213 -14.22 -9.01 18.68
N ALA A 214 -13.55 -9.11 17.53
CA ALA A 214 -12.63 -10.20 17.22
C ALA A 214 -11.26 -10.01 17.90
N PHE A 215 -10.82 -8.77 18.13
CA PHE A 215 -9.57 -8.49 18.83
C PHE A 215 -9.70 -8.65 20.36
N LYS A 216 -9.23 -9.78 20.87
CA LYS A 216 -9.29 -10.11 22.31
C LYS A 216 -8.36 -9.25 23.17
N LYS A 217 -7.20 -8.82 22.64
CA LYS A 217 -6.16 -8.09 23.41
C LYS A 217 -5.80 -6.75 22.76
N ARG A 218 -5.45 -5.75 23.58
CA ARG A 218 -4.93 -4.44 23.11
C ARG A 218 -3.71 -4.59 22.20
N ALA A 219 -2.81 -5.52 22.50
CA ALA A 219 -1.65 -5.80 21.67
C ALA A 219 -2.02 -6.29 20.26
N GLN A 220 -3.07 -7.12 20.14
CA GLN A 220 -3.57 -7.58 18.84
C GLN A 220 -4.16 -6.42 18.04
N ARG A 221 -4.92 -5.52 18.68
CA ARG A 221 -5.43 -4.30 18.04
C ARG A 221 -4.29 -3.44 17.48
N LEU A 222 -3.25 -3.19 18.29
CA LEU A 222 -2.10 -2.40 17.86
C LEU A 222 -1.35 -3.08 16.70
N ALA A 223 -1.13 -4.40 16.77
CA ALA A 223 -0.48 -5.15 15.70
C ALA A 223 -1.32 -5.14 14.41
N GLY A 224 -2.62 -5.39 14.51
CA GLY A 224 -3.56 -5.35 13.40
C GLY A 224 -3.60 -3.98 12.72
N ARG A 225 -3.66 -2.89 13.49
CA ARG A 225 -3.57 -1.52 12.94
C ARG A 225 -2.30 -1.30 12.14
N ARG A 226 -1.14 -1.77 12.64
CA ARG A 226 0.15 -1.62 11.93
C ARG A 226 0.19 -2.45 10.64
N ILE A 227 -0.38 -3.65 10.65
CA ILE A 227 -0.47 -4.52 9.47
C ILE A 227 -1.38 -3.89 8.42
N VAL A 228 -2.54 -3.36 8.82
CA VAL A 228 -3.47 -2.67 7.91
C VAL A 228 -2.87 -1.37 7.37
N ALA A 229 -2.13 -0.62 8.19
CA ALA A 229 -1.38 0.55 7.72
C ALA A 229 -0.38 0.16 6.63
N ALA A 230 0.38 -0.90 6.87
CA ALA A 230 1.32 -1.44 5.90
C ALA A 230 0.59 -1.92 4.63
N ALA A 231 -0.55 -2.60 4.78
CA ALA A 231 -1.39 -3.04 3.66
C ALA A 231 -1.88 -1.85 2.81
N ALA A 232 -2.30 -0.75 3.45
CA ALA A 232 -2.79 0.46 2.79
C ALA A 232 -1.68 1.28 2.12
N ALA A 233 -0.44 1.18 2.60
CA ALA A 233 0.72 1.81 1.99
C ALA A 233 1.07 1.19 0.62
N PHE A 234 0.67 -0.07 0.37
CA PHE A 234 0.86 -0.69 -0.93
C PHE A 234 -0.07 -0.07 -2.00
N PRO A 235 0.44 0.28 -3.20
CA PRO A 235 -0.36 0.88 -4.26
C PRO A 235 -1.52 -0.03 -4.64
N ALA A 236 -2.74 0.52 -4.69
CA ALA A 236 -3.90 -0.28 -5.01
C ALA A 236 -3.87 -0.79 -6.45
N LEU A 237 -4.24 -2.07 -6.66
CA LEU A 237 -4.43 -2.61 -8.00
C LEU A 237 -5.73 -2.06 -8.61
N ASP A 238 -5.67 -1.50 -9.83
CA ASP A 238 -6.86 -1.19 -10.63
C ASP A 238 -7.31 -2.45 -11.41
N PRO A 239 -8.44 -3.08 -11.04
CA PRO A 239 -8.92 -4.28 -11.70
C PRO A 239 -9.36 -4.04 -13.16
N ARG A 240 -9.69 -2.81 -13.57
CA ARG A 240 -10.17 -2.51 -14.94
C ARG A 240 -9.08 -2.69 -16.01
N GLY A 241 -7.81 -2.60 -15.61
CA GLY A 241 -6.66 -2.89 -16.48
C GLY A 241 -6.31 -4.38 -16.58
N VAL A 242 -7.01 -5.23 -15.81
CA VAL A 242 -6.72 -6.66 -15.71
C VAL A 242 -7.59 -7.42 -16.71
N LYS A 243 -7.00 -7.77 -17.85
CA LYS A 243 -7.59 -8.77 -18.75
C LYS A 243 -7.18 -10.15 -18.26
N VAL A 244 -8.09 -10.84 -17.56
CA VAL A 244 -7.91 -12.26 -17.22
C VAL A 244 -7.91 -13.02 -18.54
N VAL A 245 -6.74 -13.49 -18.95
CA VAL A 245 -6.63 -14.39 -20.10
C VAL A 245 -7.08 -15.75 -19.60
N GLU A 246 -8.35 -16.08 -19.85
CA GLU A 246 -8.75 -17.48 -19.87
C GLU A 246 -8.02 -18.09 -21.08
N ASP A 247 -6.88 -18.74 -20.83
CA ASP A 247 -6.27 -19.62 -21.84
C ASP A 247 -7.34 -20.65 -22.24
N GLU A 248 -7.29 -21.02 -23.53
CA GLU A 248 -8.17 -21.95 -24.26
C GLU A 248 -8.73 -23.11 -23.42
N GLU A 249 -9.92 -23.59 -23.82
CA GLU A 249 -10.43 -24.90 -23.44
C GLU A 249 -9.29 -25.91 -23.47
N THR A 250 -8.82 -26.28 -22.28
CA THR A 250 -7.73 -27.22 -22.14
C THR A 250 -8.38 -28.58 -22.19
N ASP A 251 -8.05 -29.37 -23.20
CA ASP A 251 -8.49 -30.75 -23.30
C ASP A 251 -8.14 -31.47 -21.99
N THR A 252 -9.18 -31.77 -21.20
CA THR A 252 -9.05 -32.72 -20.10
C THR A 252 -9.05 -34.11 -20.72
N GLU A 253 -7.86 -34.68 -20.91
CA GLU A 253 -7.75 -36.13 -20.83
C GLU A 253 -8.08 -36.49 -19.37
N LEU A 254 -9.29 -36.99 -19.11
CA LEU A 254 -9.59 -37.76 -17.91
C LEU A 254 -9.13 -39.18 -18.24
N PRO A 255 -7.92 -39.62 -17.83
CA PRO A 255 -7.61 -41.04 -17.88
C PRO A 255 -8.27 -41.63 -16.65
N ASP A 256 -9.54 -42.01 -16.78
CA ASP A 256 -10.20 -43.06 -16.01
C ASP A 256 -11.71 -42.90 -16.17
N SER A 257 -12.24 -43.48 -17.25
CA SER A 257 -13.67 -43.79 -17.44
C SER A 257 -14.20 -44.84 -16.45
N GLY A 258 -13.56 -45.00 -15.28
CA GLY A 258 -13.86 -46.04 -14.30
C GLY A 258 -13.79 -45.63 -12.83
N TYR A 259 -13.36 -44.41 -12.50
CA TYR A 259 -13.43 -43.90 -11.12
C TYR A 259 -14.55 -42.86 -11.02
N TYR A 260 -15.56 -43.16 -10.20
CA TYR A 260 -16.54 -42.17 -9.75
C TYR A 260 -15.80 -40.91 -9.28
N PRO A 261 -16.11 -39.72 -9.81
CA PRO A 261 -15.38 -38.51 -9.43
C PRO A 261 -15.72 -38.16 -7.98
N GLN A 262 -14.69 -38.06 -7.13
CA GLN A 262 -14.81 -37.36 -5.85
C GLN A 262 -15.05 -35.87 -6.14
N GLY A 263 -16.30 -35.44 -5.97
CA GLY A 263 -16.77 -34.07 -6.16
C GLY A 263 -18.27 -34.10 -6.44
N GLY A 264 -19.08 -33.64 -5.48
CA GLY A 264 -20.53 -33.71 -5.55
C GLY A 264 -21.13 -32.90 -6.72
N PHE A 265 -22.37 -33.22 -7.06
CA PHE A 265 -23.18 -32.49 -8.03
C PHE A 265 -23.75 -31.23 -7.37
N ALA A 266 -23.63 -30.07 -8.03
CA ALA A 266 -24.12 -28.80 -7.49
C ALA A 266 -25.57 -28.50 -7.91
N GLU A 267 -25.99 -28.93 -9.11
CA GLU A 267 -27.34 -28.67 -9.63
C GLU A 267 -27.77 -29.72 -10.66
N LEU A 268 -29.06 -30.09 -10.63
CA LEU A 268 -29.72 -30.92 -11.64
C LEU A 268 -30.56 -30.02 -12.55
N ALA A 269 -30.30 -30.04 -13.85
CA ALA A 269 -31.02 -29.22 -14.82
C ALA A 269 -31.65 -30.07 -15.94
N ASN A 270 -32.76 -29.59 -16.49
CA ASN A 270 -33.43 -30.20 -17.66
C ASN A 270 -32.95 -29.61 -19.01
N ARG A 271 -31.99 -28.68 -18.97
CA ARG A 271 -31.36 -28.09 -20.16
C ARG A 271 -29.87 -27.89 -19.91
N GLY A 272 -29.04 -28.27 -20.88
CA GLY A 272 -27.59 -28.13 -20.81
C GLY A 272 -26.92 -28.60 -22.10
N PRO A 273 -25.58 -28.56 -22.17
CA PRO A 273 -24.84 -29.08 -23.30
C PRO A 273 -24.84 -30.62 -23.30
N ILE A 274 -24.89 -31.24 -24.49
CA ILE A 274 -25.20 -32.68 -24.66
C ILE A 274 -24.17 -33.60 -24.01
N GLU A 275 -22.93 -33.13 -23.90
CA GLU A 275 -21.82 -33.80 -23.22
C GLU A 275 -22.04 -34.00 -21.71
N ASN A 276 -22.97 -33.26 -21.11
CA ASN A 276 -23.33 -33.37 -19.68
C ASN A 276 -24.65 -34.12 -19.45
N LEU A 277 -25.25 -34.67 -20.51
CA LEU A 277 -26.47 -35.45 -20.44
C LEU A 277 -26.13 -36.86 -19.96
N HIS A 278 -26.55 -37.22 -18.76
CA HIS A 278 -26.32 -38.55 -18.21
C HIS A 278 -27.66 -39.18 -17.80
N PRO A 279 -27.88 -40.48 -18.05
CA PRO A 279 -28.98 -41.20 -17.45
C PRO A 279 -28.78 -41.18 -15.93
N ALA A 280 -29.76 -40.63 -15.21
CA ALA A 280 -29.77 -40.57 -13.76
C ALA A 280 -30.83 -41.52 -13.23
N GLU A 281 -30.49 -42.27 -12.19
CA GLU A 281 -31.47 -42.91 -11.32
C GLU A 281 -31.57 -42.06 -10.07
N LEU A 282 -32.62 -41.22 -9.98
CA LEU A 282 -32.82 -40.36 -8.83
C LEU A 282 -33.92 -40.94 -7.94
N VAL A 283 -33.64 -41.02 -6.64
CA VAL A 283 -34.60 -41.35 -5.61
C VAL A 283 -34.76 -40.12 -4.73
N TYR A 284 -35.86 -39.40 -4.88
CA TYR A 284 -36.18 -38.26 -4.02
C TYR A 284 -37.30 -38.64 -3.05
N MET A 285 -37.11 -38.28 -1.78
CA MET A 285 -38.13 -38.38 -0.74
C MET A 285 -38.91 -37.07 -0.73
N GLY A 286 -40.21 -37.13 -1.03
CA GLY A 286 -41.07 -35.94 -0.92
C GLY A 286 -41.09 -35.45 0.52
N GLU A 287 -40.48 -34.31 0.79
CA GLU A 287 -40.81 -33.54 1.99
C GLU A 287 -42.20 -32.95 1.78
N ASP A 288 -43.04 -33.07 2.82
CA ASP A 288 -44.42 -32.60 2.90
C ASP A 288 -44.63 -31.28 2.14
N PRO A 289 -45.33 -31.28 0.99
CA PRO A 289 -45.50 -30.08 0.19
C PRO A 289 -46.37 -29.00 0.86
N PHE A 290 -46.98 -29.28 2.02
CA PHE A 290 -47.82 -28.37 2.78
C PHE A 290 -47.25 -27.95 4.15
N GLY A 291 -46.15 -28.55 4.61
CA GLY A 291 -45.30 -28.06 5.71
C GLY A 291 -45.95 -28.00 7.09
N GLU A 292 -46.86 -28.91 7.45
CA GLU A 292 -47.58 -28.86 8.73
C GLU A 292 -47.09 -29.85 9.79
N ASP A 293 -46.23 -30.83 9.45
CA ASP A 293 -45.72 -31.81 10.42
C ASP A 293 -44.22 -31.63 10.74
N PRO A 294 -43.83 -31.28 11.99
CA PRO A 294 -42.44 -31.10 12.38
C PRO A 294 -41.64 -32.40 12.56
N ASP A 295 -42.27 -33.59 12.49
CA ASP A 295 -41.57 -34.89 12.61
C ASP A 295 -42.23 -35.97 11.72
N PRO A 296 -42.12 -35.88 10.37
CA PRO A 296 -42.85 -36.75 9.48
C PRO A 296 -42.37 -38.21 9.59
N PRO A 297 -43.28 -39.20 9.71
CA PRO A 297 -42.89 -40.60 9.74
C PRO A 297 -42.25 -40.99 8.40
N PHE A 298 -41.10 -41.67 8.45
CA PHE A 298 -40.38 -42.21 7.29
C PHE A 298 -41.32 -43.07 6.42
N ASP A 299 -41.83 -42.53 5.32
CA ASP A 299 -42.64 -43.29 4.36
C ASP A 299 -41.74 -43.89 3.26
N LEU A 300 -41.43 -45.18 3.39
CA LEU A 300 -40.71 -45.95 2.39
C LEU A 300 -41.44 -46.01 1.03
N PHE A 301 -42.72 -45.66 0.95
CA PHE A 301 -43.50 -45.62 -0.29
C PHE A 301 -43.58 -44.22 -0.93
N ALA A 302 -43.03 -43.18 -0.28
CA ALA A 302 -42.89 -41.84 -0.86
C ALA A 302 -41.63 -41.69 -1.75
N LEU A 303 -40.87 -42.77 -1.95
CA LEU A 303 -39.75 -42.84 -2.87
C LEU A 303 -40.28 -42.78 -4.31
N ARG A 304 -40.08 -41.63 -4.97
CA ARG A 304 -40.31 -41.54 -6.42
C ARG A 304 -39.03 -41.94 -7.15
N PHE A 305 -39.14 -43.00 -7.94
CA PHE A 305 -38.09 -43.51 -8.79
C PHE A 305 -38.21 -42.85 -10.17
N LEU A 306 -37.25 -42.01 -10.53
CA LEU A 306 -37.10 -41.49 -11.88
C LEU A 306 -36.10 -42.38 -12.61
N GLU A 307 -36.62 -43.33 -13.38
CA GLU A 307 -35.84 -44.22 -14.22
C GLU A 307 -35.79 -43.65 -15.63
N SER A 308 -34.60 -43.56 -16.22
CA SER A 308 -34.39 -43.21 -17.63
C SER A 308 -34.71 -41.77 -18.06
N GLU A 309 -34.77 -40.80 -17.14
CA GLU A 309 -34.73 -39.38 -17.54
C GLU A 309 -33.29 -38.91 -17.73
N ALA A 310 -33.07 -38.27 -18.87
CA ALA A 310 -31.77 -37.72 -19.23
C ALA A 310 -31.67 -36.31 -18.59
N LEU A 311 -30.93 -36.21 -17.49
CA LEU A 311 -30.70 -34.94 -16.79
C LEU A 311 -29.32 -34.39 -17.16
N PHE A 312 -29.24 -33.07 -17.26
CA PHE A 312 -27.98 -32.38 -17.43
C PHE A 312 -27.36 -32.14 -16.08
N PHE A 313 -26.17 -32.70 -15.87
CA PHE A 313 -25.39 -32.47 -14.66
C PHE A 313 -24.48 -31.26 -14.86
N GLN A 314 -24.70 -30.22 -14.06
CA GLN A 314 -23.71 -29.15 -13.96
C GLN A 314 -22.68 -29.49 -12.88
N ARG A 315 -21.45 -29.73 -13.34
CA ARG A 315 -20.27 -29.88 -12.49
C ARG A 315 -20.10 -28.61 -11.66
N ASP A 316 -19.70 -28.71 -10.38
CA ASP A 316 -19.27 -27.54 -9.61
C ASP A 316 -17.96 -27.00 -10.21
N SER A 317 -18.13 -26.19 -11.25
CA SER A 317 -17.03 -25.52 -11.94
C SER A 317 -16.30 -24.56 -10.99
N GLY A 318 -16.95 -24.08 -9.91
CA GLY A 318 -16.36 -23.26 -8.87
C GLY A 318 -15.33 -24.03 -8.05
N GLN A 319 -15.67 -25.22 -7.54
CA GLN A 319 -14.72 -26.03 -6.76
C GLN A 319 -13.47 -26.40 -7.56
N LEU A 320 -13.63 -26.77 -8.85
CA LEU A 320 -12.52 -27.07 -9.75
C LEU A 320 -11.71 -25.84 -10.15
N ARG A 321 -12.35 -24.68 -10.37
CA ARG A 321 -11.65 -23.42 -10.62
C ARG A 321 -10.85 -22.97 -9.39
N ARG A 322 -11.42 -23.10 -8.18
CA ARG A 322 -10.71 -22.86 -6.91
C ARG A 322 -9.49 -23.77 -6.76
N THR A 323 -9.64 -25.08 -6.94
CA THR A 323 -8.52 -26.01 -6.78
C THR A 323 -7.44 -25.83 -7.85
N ARG A 324 -7.80 -25.37 -9.06
CA ARG A 324 -6.83 -25.03 -10.11
C ARG A 324 -6.02 -23.76 -9.83
N ARG A 325 -6.43 -22.94 -8.86
CA ARG A 325 -5.85 -21.61 -8.55
C ARG A 325 -5.68 -21.41 -7.05
N THR A 326 -5.03 -22.37 -6.41
CA THR A 326 -4.63 -22.27 -4.99
C THR A 326 -3.25 -21.62 -4.88
N LEU A 327 -3.16 -20.55 -4.11
CA LEU A 327 -1.91 -19.86 -3.78
C LEU A 327 -1.49 -20.23 -2.37
N HIS A 328 -0.40 -20.98 -2.24
CA HIS A 328 0.20 -21.30 -0.95
C HIS A 328 1.27 -20.28 -0.62
N LEU A 329 1.12 -19.59 0.50
CA LEU A 329 2.11 -18.65 1.05
C LEU A 329 2.65 -19.25 2.34
N ALA A 330 3.93 -19.56 2.40
CA ALA A 330 4.61 -19.98 3.61
C ALA A 330 5.43 -18.83 4.18
N VAL A 331 5.19 -18.50 5.45
CA VAL A 331 5.96 -17.48 6.17
C VAL A 331 6.68 -18.15 7.32
N ALA A 332 8.00 -17.98 7.38
CA ALA A 332 8.81 -18.34 8.53
C ALA A 332 9.03 -17.10 9.41
N PRO A 333 8.26 -16.88 10.49
CA PRO A 333 8.40 -15.76 11.41
C PRO A 333 9.59 -15.95 12.36
N ASP A 334 10.78 -16.07 11.77
CA ASP A 334 12.05 -16.18 12.46
C ASP A 334 12.43 -14.86 13.19
N GLN A 335 13.61 -14.84 13.79
CA GLN A 335 14.08 -13.61 14.45
C GLN A 335 14.31 -12.46 13.46
N GLY A 336 14.71 -12.75 12.21
CA GLY A 336 15.04 -11.71 11.24
C GLY A 336 13.81 -10.96 10.72
N LEU A 337 12.66 -11.62 10.54
CA LEU A 337 11.40 -10.92 10.25
C LEU A 337 10.95 -10.03 11.41
N ARG A 338 11.34 -10.35 12.65
CA ARG A 338 10.97 -9.55 13.84
C ARG A 338 11.98 -8.47 14.21
N LEU A 339 13.09 -8.36 13.48
CA LEU A 339 14.07 -7.30 13.71
C LEU A 339 13.42 -5.93 13.49
N LYS A 340 13.65 -5.02 14.44
CA LYS A 340 13.31 -3.61 14.25
C LYS A 340 14.24 -3.05 13.19
N LEU A 341 13.65 -2.61 12.08
CA LEU A 341 14.37 -2.00 10.98
C LEU A 341 14.88 -0.62 11.43
N LYS A 342 16.15 -0.30 11.18
CA LYS A 342 16.73 1.00 11.57
C LYS A 342 16.10 2.18 10.82
N TRP A 343 15.56 1.92 9.64
CA TRP A 343 15.06 2.91 8.69
C TRP A 343 13.53 2.86 8.53
N HIS A 344 12.83 1.98 9.24
CA HIS A 344 11.37 1.91 9.22
C HIS A 344 10.80 1.78 10.64
N LYS A 345 9.62 2.38 10.86
CA LYS A 345 8.97 2.39 12.19
C LYS A 345 8.45 1.00 12.59
N ASP A 346 8.16 0.15 11.61
CA ASP A 346 7.60 -1.19 11.80
C ASP A 346 8.61 -2.31 11.52
N PRO A 347 8.57 -3.43 12.28
CA PRO A 347 9.31 -4.65 11.95
C PRO A 347 8.92 -5.20 10.59
N LEU A 348 9.85 -5.92 9.97
CA LEU A 348 9.63 -6.52 8.65
C LEU A 348 8.43 -7.47 8.60
N ALA A 349 8.15 -8.21 9.67
CA ALA A 349 6.97 -9.07 9.80
C ALA A 349 5.67 -8.32 9.57
N VAL A 350 5.57 -7.06 10.03
CA VAL A 350 4.38 -6.22 9.82
C VAL A 350 4.20 -5.91 8.33
N LEU A 351 5.30 -5.61 7.63
CA LEU A 351 5.27 -5.33 6.20
C LEU A 351 4.89 -6.56 5.38
N VAL A 352 5.46 -7.73 5.73
CA VAL A 352 5.13 -9.02 5.09
C VAL A 352 3.65 -9.37 5.31
N TYR A 353 3.15 -9.24 6.54
CA TYR A 353 1.74 -9.49 6.84
C TYR A 353 0.83 -8.48 6.15
N GLY A 354 1.24 -7.21 6.06
CA GLY A 354 0.51 -6.19 5.30
C GLY A 354 0.42 -6.54 3.81
N LEU A 355 1.50 -7.08 3.24
CA LEU A 355 1.51 -7.57 1.86
C LEU A 355 0.55 -8.75 1.67
N VAL A 356 0.50 -9.70 2.60
CA VAL A 356 -0.45 -10.83 2.53
C VAL A 356 -1.90 -10.35 2.54
N VAL A 357 -2.24 -9.42 3.45
CA VAL A 357 -3.58 -8.81 3.50
C VAL A 357 -3.89 -8.09 2.19
N ARG A 358 -2.95 -7.28 1.68
CA ARG A 358 -3.11 -6.57 0.40
C ARG A 358 -3.32 -7.53 -0.78
N LEU A 359 -2.55 -8.61 -0.84
CA LEU A 359 -2.68 -9.63 -1.89
C LEU A 359 -4.05 -10.28 -1.84
N SER A 360 -4.55 -10.63 -0.65
CA SER A 360 -5.89 -11.19 -0.48
C SER A 360 -6.96 -10.24 -1.02
N GLU A 361 -6.89 -8.95 -0.67
CA GLU A 361 -7.81 -7.92 -1.17
C GLU A 361 -7.74 -7.74 -2.69
N ASP A 362 -6.52 -7.64 -3.26
CA ASP A 362 -6.33 -7.40 -4.69
C ASP A 362 -6.79 -8.61 -5.51
N LEU A 363 -6.50 -9.83 -5.04
CA LEU A 363 -6.94 -11.07 -5.67
C LEU A 363 -8.47 -11.23 -5.62
N GLY A 364 -9.11 -10.87 -4.50
CA GLY A 364 -10.56 -10.88 -4.37
C GLY A 364 -11.29 -9.89 -5.29
N LYS A 365 -10.60 -8.85 -5.81
CA LYS A 365 -11.14 -7.94 -6.82
C LYS A 365 -11.02 -8.48 -8.25
N ILE A 366 -10.03 -9.33 -8.50
CA ILE A 366 -9.76 -9.89 -9.83
C ILE A 366 -10.57 -11.15 -10.06
N PHE A 367 -10.61 -12.03 -9.07
CA PHE A 367 -11.20 -13.35 -9.17
C PHE A 367 -12.55 -13.39 -8.45
N PRO A 368 -13.59 -13.98 -9.05
CA PRO A 368 -14.80 -14.34 -8.34
C PRO A 368 -14.47 -15.17 -7.09
N ARG A 369 -15.34 -15.13 -6.07
CA ARG A 369 -15.13 -15.84 -4.80
C ARG A 369 -14.85 -17.33 -4.99
N ASP A 370 -15.41 -17.93 -6.04
CA ASP A 370 -15.25 -19.35 -6.37
C ASP A 370 -14.13 -19.64 -7.39
N ALA A 371 -13.19 -18.71 -7.59
CA ALA A 371 -12.16 -18.85 -8.62
C ALA A 371 -10.72 -18.86 -8.10
N LEU A 372 -10.48 -18.65 -6.80
CA LEU A 372 -9.14 -18.65 -6.20
C LEU A 372 -9.23 -18.93 -4.69
N ARG A 373 -8.22 -19.62 -4.16
CA ARG A 373 -8.04 -19.85 -2.72
C ARG A 373 -6.62 -19.47 -2.28
N LEU A 374 -6.50 -18.71 -1.19
CA LEU A 374 -5.24 -18.37 -0.56
C LEU A 374 -5.01 -19.24 0.69
N GLU A 375 -3.91 -19.97 0.74
CA GLU A 375 -3.53 -20.79 1.90
C GLU A 375 -2.26 -20.26 2.53
N LEU A 376 -2.38 -19.66 3.71
CA LEU A 376 -1.27 -19.10 4.47
C LEU A 376 -0.77 -20.10 5.52
N HIS A 377 0.46 -20.54 5.35
CA HIS A 377 1.16 -21.49 6.21
C HIS A 377 2.17 -20.73 7.08
N ILE A 378 1.90 -20.63 8.38
CA ILE A 378 2.87 -20.05 9.33
C ILE A 378 3.76 -21.17 9.84
N LEU A 379 5.02 -21.16 9.41
CA LEU A 379 6.01 -22.18 9.76
C LEU A 379 6.48 -21.98 11.20
N THR A 380 6.44 -23.04 12.00
CA THR A 380 6.82 -23.00 13.41
C THR A 380 8.20 -23.64 13.62
N PRO A 381 9.22 -22.87 14.05
CA PRO A 381 10.47 -23.44 14.53
C PRO A 381 10.24 -24.19 15.85
N PRO A 382 11.02 -25.24 16.16
CA PRO A 382 10.91 -25.93 17.44
C PRO A 382 11.22 -24.98 18.63
N GLY A 383 10.47 -25.12 19.74
CA GLY A 383 10.71 -24.41 21.01
C GLY A 383 9.93 -23.10 21.20
N ALA A 384 10.53 -22.11 21.90
CA ALA A 384 9.86 -20.87 22.35
C ALA A 384 9.33 -19.93 21.23
N ALA A 385 9.62 -20.24 19.96
CA ALA A 385 9.05 -19.53 18.81
C ALA A 385 7.59 -19.92 18.51
N GLN A 386 7.10 -21.04 19.06
CA GLN A 386 5.78 -21.59 18.78
C GLN A 386 4.63 -20.68 19.26
N GLU A 387 4.71 -20.13 20.47
CA GLU A 387 3.68 -19.23 21.01
C GLU A 387 3.51 -17.96 20.14
N ARG A 388 4.61 -17.46 19.58
CA ARG A 388 4.57 -16.27 18.73
C ARG A 388 3.97 -16.57 17.37
N ALA A 389 4.29 -17.73 16.79
CA ALA A 389 3.63 -18.18 15.57
C ALA A 389 2.12 -18.42 15.77
N MET A 390 1.72 -18.96 16.93
CA MET A 390 0.29 -19.05 17.29
C MET A 390 -0.35 -17.66 17.37
N ALA A 391 0.32 -16.68 17.98
CA ALA A 391 -0.18 -15.31 18.06
C ALA A 391 -0.33 -14.66 16.67
N ASP A 392 0.64 -14.88 15.78
CA ASP A 392 0.60 -14.39 14.39
C ASP A 392 -0.54 -15.04 13.60
N ARG A 393 -0.77 -16.35 13.78
CA ARG A 393 -1.90 -17.09 13.19
C ARG A 393 -3.23 -16.49 13.62
N GLU A 394 -3.42 -16.32 14.92
CA GLU A 394 -4.66 -15.77 15.46
C GLU A 394 -4.90 -14.33 14.96
N LEU A 395 -3.84 -13.53 14.85
CA LEU A 395 -3.92 -12.17 14.32
C LEU A 395 -4.37 -12.15 12.85
N LEU A 396 -3.74 -12.97 12.00
CA LEU A 396 -4.05 -13.02 10.57
C LEU A 396 -5.41 -13.66 10.29
N ARG A 397 -5.85 -14.62 11.11
CA ARG A 397 -7.22 -15.16 11.03
C ARG A 397 -8.28 -14.10 11.33
N VAL A 398 -7.99 -13.17 12.25
CA VAL A 398 -8.90 -12.05 12.51
C VAL A 398 -8.93 -11.11 11.30
N LEU A 399 -7.77 -10.73 10.77
CA LEU A 399 -7.66 -9.78 9.65
C LEU A 399 -8.21 -10.33 8.31
N LEU A 400 -8.19 -11.65 8.11
CA LEU A 400 -8.70 -12.32 6.89
C LEU A 400 -10.02 -13.06 7.14
N ARG A 401 -10.75 -12.72 8.21
CA ARG A 401 -11.91 -13.51 8.65
C ARG A 401 -13.03 -13.57 7.60
N HIS A 402 -13.21 -12.51 6.82
CA HIS A 402 -14.26 -12.42 5.81
C HIS A 402 -13.95 -13.32 4.62
N GLU A 403 -12.68 -13.35 4.21
CA GLU A 403 -12.14 -14.23 3.17
C GLU A 403 -12.15 -15.68 3.62
N ILE A 404 -11.83 -15.96 4.89
CA ILE A 404 -11.92 -17.29 5.48
C ILE A 404 -13.37 -17.78 5.53
N ALA A 405 -14.31 -16.95 6.02
CA ALA A 405 -15.72 -17.29 6.08
C ALA A 405 -16.33 -17.54 4.69
N ALA A 406 -15.83 -16.84 3.67
CA ALA A 406 -16.21 -17.04 2.28
C ALA A 406 -15.48 -18.22 1.59
N GLY A 407 -14.63 -18.96 2.29
CA GLY A 407 -13.84 -20.08 1.73
C GLY A 407 -12.72 -19.67 0.78
N GLY A 408 -12.42 -18.37 0.68
CA GLY A 408 -11.37 -17.80 -0.19
C GLY A 408 -9.98 -17.78 0.44
N ALA A 409 -9.87 -17.91 1.77
CA ALA A 409 -8.59 -17.94 2.47
C ALA A 409 -8.55 -18.99 3.60
N SER A 410 -7.35 -19.43 3.97
CA SER A 410 -7.10 -20.21 5.19
C SER A 410 -5.76 -19.81 5.80
N VAL A 411 -5.64 -19.94 7.13
CA VAL A 411 -4.41 -19.65 7.87
C VAL A 411 -4.15 -20.78 8.86
N GLU A 412 -3.03 -21.48 8.66
CA GLU A 412 -2.67 -22.71 9.37
C GLU A 412 -1.26 -22.63 9.96
N LEU A 413 -1.02 -23.40 11.04
CA LEU A 413 0.32 -23.61 11.58
C LEU A 413 0.88 -24.89 10.99
N ARG A 414 2.14 -24.83 10.53
CA ARG A 414 2.85 -25.97 9.98
C ARG A 414 4.23 -26.08 10.62
N PRO A 415 4.79 -27.29 10.81
CA PRO A 415 6.17 -27.42 11.28
C PRO A 415 7.14 -26.83 10.24
N GLU A 416 8.33 -26.40 10.67
CA GLU A 416 9.38 -25.90 9.76
C GLU A 416 9.82 -26.95 8.70
N THR A 417 9.59 -28.24 8.98
CA THR A 417 9.83 -29.37 8.08
C THR A 417 8.74 -29.58 7.02
N PHE A 418 7.69 -28.75 7.00
CA PHE A 418 6.59 -28.87 6.05
C PHE A 418 7.04 -28.59 4.62
N ASP A 419 6.96 -29.58 3.75
CA ASP A 419 7.44 -29.48 2.38
C ASP A 419 6.39 -28.86 1.44
N LEU A 420 6.70 -27.66 0.94
CA LEU A 420 5.88 -26.95 -0.04
C LEU A 420 5.91 -27.60 -1.43
N ARG A 421 6.97 -28.36 -1.77
CA ARG A 421 7.06 -29.08 -3.06
C ARG A 421 6.07 -30.24 -3.11
N GLY A 422 5.78 -30.83 -1.95
CA GLY A 422 4.81 -31.92 -1.79
C GLY A 422 3.35 -31.51 -1.96
N LEU A 423 3.05 -30.23 -2.19
CA LEU A 423 1.69 -29.73 -2.45
C LEU A 423 1.23 -29.90 -3.91
N GLY A 424 2.01 -30.59 -4.75
CA GLY A 424 1.63 -30.91 -6.12
C GLY A 424 0.36 -31.77 -6.17
N GLU A 425 -0.62 -31.33 -6.96
CA GLU A 425 -1.81 -32.10 -7.30
C GLU A 425 -1.81 -32.41 -8.81
N ARG A 426 -2.36 -33.57 -9.22
CA ARG A 426 -2.50 -33.92 -10.65
C ARG A 426 -3.23 -32.79 -11.41
N ASP A 427 -2.60 -32.31 -12.49
CA ASP A 427 -3.14 -31.34 -13.45
C ASP A 427 -3.51 -29.92 -12.96
N ARG A 428 -2.83 -29.35 -11.94
CA ARG A 428 -3.19 -28.02 -11.39
C ARG A 428 -2.01 -27.04 -11.30
N ARG A 429 -2.25 -25.75 -11.64
CA ARG A 429 -1.27 -24.66 -11.50
C ARG A 429 -1.25 -24.19 -10.04
N VAL A 430 -0.44 -24.84 -9.22
CA VAL A 430 -0.25 -24.47 -7.81
C VAL A 430 0.96 -23.54 -7.69
N TYR A 431 0.84 -22.42 -6.98
CA TYR A 431 1.94 -21.50 -6.70
C TYR A 431 2.29 -21.60 -5.22
N ALA A 432 3.56 -21.84 -4.90
CA ALA A 432 4.06 -21.89 -3.54
C ALA A 432 5.11 -20.80 -3.32
N VAL A 433 4.87 -19.89 -2.39
CA VAL A 433 5.79 -18.78 -2.07
C VAL A 433 6.37 -18.98 -0.68
N ALA A 434 7.69 -19.11 -0.56
CA ALA A 434 8.38 -19.17 0.73
C ALA A 434 8.98 -17.81 1.09
N ILE A 435 8.59 -17.23 2.23
CA ILE A 435 9.07 -15.93 2.71
C ILE A 435 9.99 -16.15 3.91
N GLN A 436 11.25 -15.73 3.77
CA GLN A 436 12.27 -15.92 4.80
C GLN A 436 13.26 -14.75 4.90
N SER A 437 13.99 -14.66 6.02
CA SER A 437 15.01 -13.65 6.23
C SER A 437 16.45 -14.22 6.17
N GLY A 438 17.37 -13.43 5.63
CA GLY A 438 18.80 -13.74 5.58
C GLY A 438 19.18 -14.87 4.61
N GLU A 439 20.38 -15.43 4.81
CA GLU A 439 21.01 -16.43 3.93
C GLU A 439 20.65 -17.89 4.28
N ARG A 440 19.65 -18.11 5.15
CA ARG A 440 19.22 -19.47 5.50
C ARG A 440 18.59 -20.17 4.29
N ALA A 441 18.71 -21.49 4.30
CA ALA A 441 17.98 -22.33 3.36
C ALA A 441 16.47 -22.08 3.54
N PRO A 442 15.70 -21.95 2.45
CA PRO A 442 14.27 -21.72 2.51
C PRO A 442 13.54 -22.74 3.38
N ALA A 443 12.97 -22.26 4.48
CA ALA A 443 12.09 -23.06 5.32
C ALA A 443 10.91 -23.59 4.48
N GLY A 444 10.60 -24.87 4.67
CA GLY A 444 9.60 -25.59 3.89
C GLY A 444 9.98 -25.93 2.45
N ILE A 445 11.25 -25.77 2.06
CA ILE A 445 11.81 -26.25 0.79
C ILE A 445 12.98 -27.19 1.12
N PRO A 446 12.83 -28.52 0.99
CA PRO A 446 13.91 -29.45 1.30
C PRO A 446 15.11 -29.28 0.36
N ALA A 447 16.32 -29.43 0.91
CA ALA A 447 17.59 -29.29 0.17
C ALA A 447 17.79 -30.36 -0.93
N THR A 448 17.09 -31.49 -0.81
CA THR A 448 17.10 -32.58 -1.79
C THR A 448 15.94 -32.41 -2.77
N ALA A 449 16.21 -32.63 -4.07
CA ALA A 449 15.15 -32.75 -5.05
C ALA A 449 14.27 -33.96 -4.67
N PRO A 450 12.94 -33.82 -4.62
CA PRO A 450 12.08 -34.99 -4.46
C PRO A 450 12.29 -35.95 -5.63
N PRO A 451 12.08 -37.26 -5.44
CA PRO A 451 12.05 -38.19 -6.57
C PRO A 451 10.96 -37.73 -7.56
N PRO A 452 11.19 -37.86 -8.89
CA PRO A 452 10.19 -37.50 -9.88
C PRO A 452 8.89 -38.25 -9.59
N LEU A 453 7.78 -37.51 -9.54
CA LEU A 453 6.45 -38.07 -9.37
C LEU A 453 6.11 -38.86 -10.64
N ASP A 454 6.08 -40.19 -10.52
CA ASP A 454 5.94 -41.15 -11.63
C ASP A 454 4.50 -41.23 -12.17
N ASP A 455 3.65 -40.25 -11.83
CA ASP A 455 2.19 -40.39 -11.89
C ASP A 455 1.44 -39.15 -12.43
N GLY A 456 2.13 -38.27 -13.16
CA GLY A 456 1.51 -37.13 -13.87
C GLY A 456 1.20 -35.91 -13.00
N VAL A 457 1.62 -35.90 -11.73
CA VAL A 457 1.55 -34.72 -10.87
C VAL A 457 2.56 -33.67 -11.33
N ARG A 458 2.10 -32.45 -11.61
CA ARG A 458 3.01 -31.32 -11.87
C ARG A 458 3.42 -30.69 -10.55
N GLU A 459 4.73 -30.51 -10.36
CA GLU A 459 5.25 -29.81 -9.19
C GLU A 459 4.70 -28.37 -9.10
N PRO A 460 4.42 -27.86 -7.89
CA PRO A 460 3.99 -26.48 -7.71
C PRO A 460 5.12 -25.53 -8.16
N ARG A 461 4.75 -24.42 -8.80
CA ARG A 461 5.73 -23.39 -9.13
C ARG A 461 6.17 -22.70 -7.85
N LEU A 462 7.42 -22.91 -7.51
CA LEU A 462 8.03 -22.40 -6.29
C LEU A 462 8.61 -21.01 -6.51
N ILE A 463 8.37 -20.09 -5.58
CA ILE A 463 8.95 -18.75 -5.56
C ILE A 463 9.49 -18.51 -4.15
N VAL A 464 10.72 -18.06 -4.01
CA VAL A 464 11.32 -17.77 -2.71
C VAL A 464 11.52 -16.27 -2.58
N TRP A 465 10.88 -15.64 -1.59
CA TRP A 465 11.15 -14.25 -1.22
C TRP A 465 12.18 -14.24 -0.10
N ARG A 466 13.42 -13.87 -0.45
CA ARG A 466 14.54 -13.81 0.49
C ARG A 466 14.75 -12.37 0.94
N ILE A 467 14.58 -12.11 2.23
CA ILE A 467 14.69 -10.77 2.80
C ILE A 467 16.02 -10.61 3.54
N GLY A 468 16.98 -9.97 2.87
CA GLY A 468 18.37 -9.81 3.31
C GLY A 468 19.30 -10.87 2.75
N GLY A 469 20.58 -10.52 2.58
CA GLY A 469 21.63 -11.39 2.01
C GLY A 469 22.14 -10.90 0.65
N ALA A 470 23.34 -11.34 0.27
CA ALA A 470 23.88 -11.06 -1.07
C ALA A 470 23.07 -11.83 -2.14
N PRO A 471 22.86 -11.27 -3.35
CA PRO A 471 22.37 -12.06 -4.48
C PRO A 471 23.39 -13.17 -4.76
N PRO A 472 23.00 -14.45 -4.86
CA PRO A 472 23.92 -15.50 -5.21
C PRO A 472 24.40 -15.30 -6.65
N GLY A 473 25.59 -15.83 -6.94
CA GLY A 473 26.09 -15.94 -8.31
C GLY A 473 25.10 -16.71 -9.17
N GLU A 474 24.96 -16.25 -10.42
CA GLU A 474 24.15 -16.79 -11.51
C GLU A 474 23.69 -18.26 -11.29
N GLU A 475 22.40 -18.50 -10.94
CA GLU A 475 21.59 -19.70 -11.30
C GLU A 475 20.29 -19.96 -10.49
N GLU A 476 19.84 -19.14 -9.52
CA GLU A 476 18.54 -19.35 -8.85
C GLU A 476 17.40 -18.50 -9.47
N HIS A 477 16.75 -19.01 -10.53
CA HIS A 477 15.68 -18.30 -11.27
C HIS A 477 14.38 -18.01 -10.49
N ASP A 478 14.18 -18.67 -9.34
CA ASP A 478 12.94 -18.62 -8.56
C ASP A 478 13.06 -17.83 -7.25
N VAL A 479 14.18 -17.12 -7.03
CA VAL A 479 14.43 -16.34 -5.81
C VAL A 479 14.30 -14.84 -6.06
N VAL A 480 13.34 -14.21 -5.38
CA VAL A 480 13.20 -12.75 -5.32
C VAL A 480 14.00 -12.25 -4.12
N HIS A 481 15.12 -11.59 -4.41
CA HIS A 481 15.96 -10.95 -3.40
C HIS A 481 15.38 -9.60 -2.97
N MET A 482 15.24 -9.41 -1.66
CA MET A 482 14.76 -8.19 -1.05
C MET A 482 15.85 -7.65 -0.13
N PRO A 483 16.52 -6.53 -0.45
CA PRO A 483 17.58 -6.02 0.41
C PRO A 483 17.02 -5.53 1.76
N VAL A 484 17.73 -5.83 2.86
CA VAL A 484 17.40 -5.35 4.23
C VAL A 484 17.88 -3.91 4.43
N GLU A 485 18.68 -3.37 3.52
CA GLU A 485 19.09 -1.97 3.46
C GLU A 485 18.49 -1.34 2.19
N GLY A 486 17.60 -0.35 2.34
CA GLY A 486 16.89 0.28 1.21
C GLY A 486 15.40 0.49 1.49
N ASN A 487 14.61 0.72 0.44
CA ASN A 487 13.14 0.84 0.55
C ASN A 487 12.47 -0.54 0.30
N PRO A 488 12.11 -1.30 1.35
CA PRO A 488 11.53 -2.63 1.21
C PRO A 488 10.11 -2.58 0.65
N GLU A 489 9.42 -1.44 0.76
CA GLU A 489 8.04 -1.30 0.28
C GLU A 489 8.05 -1.42 -1.23
N GLN A 490 9.02 -0.78 -1.89
CA GLN A 490 9.21 -0.92 -3.32
C GLN A 490 9.55 -2.36 -3.72
N ALA A 491 10.41 -3.05 -2.97
CA ALA A 491 10.73 -4.46 -3.23
C ALA A 491 9.51 -5.38 -3.03
N LEU A 492 8.71 -5.14 -1.98
CA LEU A 492 7.45 -5.86 -1.70
C LEU A 492 6.40 -5.56 -2.78
N VAL A 493 6.32 -4.33 -3.28
CA VAL A 493 5.48 -3.96 -4.43
C VAL A 493 5.92 -4.70 -5.69
N MET A 494 7.23 -4.76 -5.96
CA MET A 494 7.76 -5.48 -7.11
C MET A 494 7.47 -6.98 -7.02
N ALA A 495 7.73 -7.60 -5.86
CA ALA A 495 7.44 -9.01 -5.60
C ALA A 495 5.94 -9.32 -5.76
N ARG A 496 5.09 -8.46 -5.18
CA ARG A 496 3.63 -8.53 -5.33
C ARG A 496 3.20 -8.47 -6.80
N ASN A 497 3.69 -7.49 -7.53
CA ASN A 497 3.28 -7.27 -8.91
C ASN A 497 3.78 -8.39 -9.83
N ALA A 498 4.95 -8.96 -9.56
CA ALA A 498 5.46 -10.15 -10.24
C ALA A 498 4.56 -11.37 -9.97
N LEU A 499 4.19 -11.60 -8.71
CA LEU A 499 3.26 -12.68 -8.33
C LEU A 499 1.88 -12.51 -8.99
N LEU A 500 1.31 -11.30 -8.96
CA LEU A 500 0.03 -10.99 -9.60
C LEU A 500 0.08 -11.19 -11.13
N ALA A 501 1.19 -10.82 -11.77
CA ALA A 501 1.41 -11.05 -13.19
C ALA A 501 1.43 -12.55 -13.55
N GLU A 502 2.01 -13.37 -12.68
CA GLU A 502 2.11 -14.81 -12.85
C GLU A 502 0.79 -15.55 -12.57
N ILE A 503 0.03 -15.15 -11.53
CA ILE A 503 -1.24 -15.80 -11.14
C ILE A 503 -2.38 -15.44 -12.10
N ALA A 504 -2.54 -14.16 -12.45
CA ALA A 504 -3.70 -13.69 -13.22
C ALA A 504 -3.46 -13.62 -14.74
N GLY A 505 -2.32 -14.12 -15.23
CA GLY A 505 -1.97 -14.09 -16.65
C GLY A 505 -1.90 -12.67 -17.24
N MET A 506 -1.80 -11.65 -16.38
CA MET A 506 -2.06 -10.26 -16.75
C MET A 506 -1.18 -9.79 -17.91
N LYS A 507 -1.81 -9.21 -18.93
CA LYS A 507 -1.19 -8.23 -19.83
C LYS A 507 -1.64 -6.83 -19.41
N ASN A 508 -1.27 -6.41 -18.20
CA ASN A 508 -1.57 -5.06 -17.74
C ASN A 508 -0.58 -4.07 -18.40
N LYS A 509 -0.98 -2.86 -18.81
CA LYS A 509 -0.02 -1.85 -19.31
C LYS A 509 1.03 -1.48 -18.25
N GLY A 510 0.69 -1.62 -16.96
CA GLY A 510 1.63 -1.53 -15.82
C GLY A 510 2.32 -2.85 -15.41
N VAL A 511 1.95 -3.97 -16.04
CA VAL A 511 2.68 -5.26 -15.96
C VAL A 511 3.51 -5.47 -17.22
N ALA A 512 3.30 -4.69 -18.29
CA ALA A 512 4.19 -4.67 -19.46
C ALA A 512 5.59 -4.17 -19.08
N SER A 513 5.73 -3.39 -18.00
CA SER A 513 7.02 -3.04 -17.39
C SER A 513 7.65 -4.17 -16.56
N LEU A 514 6.88 -5.19 -16.14
CA LEU A 514 7.35 -6.31 -15.31
C LEU A 514 7.49 -7.63 -16.09
N ARG A 515 6.66 -7.88 -17.11
CA ARG A 515 6.88 -8.94 -18.10
C ARG A 515 8.05 -8.62 -19.05
N GLN A 516 8.59 -7.40 -19.03
CA GLN A 516 9.87 -7.06 -19.65
C GLN A 516 11.09 -7.62 -18.90
N ALA A 517 10.90 -8.35 -17.79
CA ALA A 517 11.94 -9.17 -17.15
C ALA A 517 11.83 -10.68 -17.46
N ARG A 518 10.83 -11.14 -18.23
CA ARG A 518 11.17 -12.14 -19.24
C ARG A 518 11.83 -11.32 -20.32
N ALA A 519 13.16 -11.46 -20.43
CA ALA A 519 13.82 -11.15 -21.68
C ALA A 519 12.86 -11.64 -22.77
N PRO A 520 12.50 -10.81 -23.75
CA PRO A 520 11.91 -11.34 -24.97
C PRO A 520 12.74 -12.59 -25.32
N ARG A 521 12.21 -13.53 -26.09
CA ARG A 521 13.14 -14.11 -27.06
C ARG A 521 13.62 -12.91 -27.88
N GLN A 522 14.64 -12.21 -27.36
CA GLN A 522 15.37 -11.18 -28.04
C GLN A 522 15.86 -12.03 -29.18
N ARG A 523 15.26 -11.81 -30.36
CA ARG A 523 16.11 -11.72 -31.54
C ARG A 523 17.30 -10.91 -31.04
N GLN A 524 18.41 -11.61 -30.74
CA GLN A 524 19.52 -11.05 -30.00
C GLN A 524 19.81 -9.72 -30.66
N ARG A 525 19.51 -8.61 -29.97
CA ARG A 525 19.70 -7.30 -30.57
C ARG A 525 21.18 -7.21 -30.86
N ARG A 526 21.53 -7.04 -32.14
CA ARG A 526 22.91 -6.85 -32.54
C ARG A 526 23.38 -5.59 -31.83
N LEU A 527 24.33 -5.75 -30.91
CA LEU A 527 24.94 -4.61 -30.25
C LEU A 527 25.58 -3.72 -31.32
N PRO A 528 25.49 -2.38 -31.17
CA PRO A 528 26.27 -1.46 -31.99
C PRO A 528 27.75 -1.86 -32.01
N LYS A 529 28.41 -1.61 -33.14
CA LYS A 529 29.85 -1.86 -33.28
C LYS A 529 30.63 -1.14 -32.16
N GLY A 530 31.51 -1.88 -31.48
CA GLY A 530 32.30 -1.41 -30.35
C GLY A 530 31.75 -1.79 -28.97
N LEU A 531 30.52 -2.33 -28.88
CA LEU A 531 29.95 -2.81 -27.62
C LEU A 531 29.99 -4.35 -27.54
N ARG A 532 30.33 -4.88 -26.36
CA ARG A 532 30.17 -6.31 -25.99
C ARG A 532 29.11 -6.46 -24.90
N ARG A 533 28.65 -7.69 -24.67
CA ARG A 533 27.74 -7.99 -23.55
C ARG A 533 28.54 -8.03 -22.24
N GLY A 534 28.06 -7.35 -21.22
CA GLY A 534 28.54 -7.43 -19.83
C GLY A 534 27.59 -8.23 -18.94
N GLN A 535 27.90 -8.25 -17.64
CA GLN A 535 27.05 -8.86 -16.62
C GLN A 535 25.72 -8.08 -16.46
N GLY A 536 24.67 -8.75 -15.98
CA GLY A 536 23.38 -8.11 -15.68
C GLY A 536 22.63 -7.52 -16.88
N GLY A 537 22.98 -7.90 -18.11
CA GLY A 537 22.34 -7.38 -19.33
C GLY A 537 22.83 -6.00 -19.78
N ARG A 538 23.87 -5.45 -19.13
CA ARG A 538 24.53 -4.20 -19.53
C ARG A 538 25.38 -4.42 -20.80
N ALA A 539 25.54 -3.38 -21.60
CA ALA A 539 26.52 -3.35 -22.67
C ALA A 539 27.84 -2.78 -22.13
N VAL A 540 28.97 -3.28 -22.58
CA VAL A 540 30.30 -2.78 -22.18
C VAL A 540 31.01 -2.28 -23.41
N CYS A 541 31.47 -1.04 -23.37
CA CYS A 541 32.32 -0.51 -24.41
C CYS A 541 33.67 -1.22 -24.42
N GLN A 542 34.05 -1.76 -25.57
CA GLN A 542 35.28 -2.53 -25.70
C GLN A 542 36.54 -1.66 -25.60
N ARG A 543 36.42 -0.34 -25.80
CA ARG A 543 37.55 0.58 -25.84
C ARG A 543 37.93 1.13 -24.47
N ASP A 544 36.96 1.65 -23.72
CA ASP A 544 37.19 2.32 -22.43
C ASP A 544 36.63 1.53 -21.22
N GLY A 545 35.97 0.40 -21.47
CA GLY A 545 35.36 -0.43 -20.43
C GLY A 545 34.06 0.13 -19.84
N SER A 546 33.55 1.26 -20.35
CA SER A 546 32.33 1.88 -19.81
C SER A 546 31.14 0.93 -19.91
N GLU A 547 30.39 0.78 -18.81
CA GLU A 547 29.13 0.07 -18.79
C GLU A 547 27.99 0.98 -19.26
N LEU A 548 27.11 0.46 -20.12
CA LEU A 548 25.98 1.18 -20.67
C LEU A 548 24.68 0.40 -20.50
N VAL A 549 23.61 1.15 -20.22
CA VAL A 549 22.23 0.65 -20.13
C VAL A 549 21.43 1.05 -21.35
N TRP A 550 20.52 0.19 -21.78
CA TRP A 550 19.65 0.44 -22.92
C TRP A 550 18.44 1.29 -22.51
N ILE A 551 18.25 2.41 -23.19
CA ILE A 551 17.11 3.31 -23.05
C ILE A 551 16.14 3.07 -24.22
N PRO A 552 14.91 2.58 -23.99
CA PRO A 552 14.02 2.19 -25.07
C PRO A 552 13.42 3.41 -25.81
N PRO A 553 13.07 3.26 -27.10
CA PRO A 553 12.26 4.26 -27.79
C PRO A 553 10.91 4.38 -27.11
N GLY A 554 10.33 5.57 -27.13
CA GLY A 554 9.10 5.88 -26.40
C GLY A 554 8.84 7.38 -26.36
N THR A 555 7.77 7.75 -25.66
CA THR A 555 7.44 9.14 -25.36
C THR A 555 7.72 9.40 -23.90
N TYR A 556 8.41 10.50 -23.60
CA TYR A 556 8.88 10.81 -22.26
C TYR A 556 8.60 12.27 -21.90
N PRO A 557 8.12 12.55 -20.68
CA PRO A 557 7.85 13.90 -20.22
C PRO A 557 9.15 14.60 -19.83
N LEU A 558 9.51 15.68 -20.52
CA LEU A 558 10.65 16.56 -20.25
C LEU A 558 10.20 17.93 -19.76
N GLY A 559 11.08 18.65 -19.09
CA GLY A 559 10.83 19.99 -18.58
C GLY A 559 10.00 20.01 -17.28
N SER A 560 9.74 21.22 -16.78
CA SER A 560 8.95 21.46 -15.58
C SER A 560 8.21 22.78 -15.66
N GLU A 561 7.03 22.83 -15.03
CA GLU A 561 6.18 24.02 -14.87
C GLU A 561 6.59 24.85 -13.65
N GLU A 562 7.52 24.35 -12.85
CA GLU A 562 7.99 24.98 -11.62
C GLU A 562 8.65 26.34 -11.94
N ALA A 563 7.96 27.43 -11.58
CA ALA A 563 8.47 28.77 -11.75
C ALA A 563 9.59 29.01 -10.72
N ASP A 564 10.84 29.02 -11.16
CA ASP A 564 11.96 29.57 -10.40
C ASP A 564 12.24 31.01 -10.89
N PRO A 565 11.82 32.05 -10.15
CA PRO A 565 11.95 33.44 -10.57
C PRO A 565 13.40 33.91 -10.69
N GLU A 566 14.38 33.19 -10.12
CA GLU A 566 15.78 33.57 -10.12
C GLU A 566 16.61 32.85 -11.20
N ARG A 567 16.09 31.77 -11.80
CA ARG A 567 16.87 30.88 -12.70
C ARG A 567 16.13 30.57 -14.02
N ASN A 568 16.29 31.49 -14.96
CA ASN A 568 15.76 31.53 -16.33
C ASN A 568 16.20 30.40 -17.32
N LEU A 569 16.58 29.22 -16.85
CA LEU A 569 17.06 28.14 -17.73
C LEU A 569 16.13 26.94 -17.85
N LEU A 570 15.06 26.84 -17.07
CA LEU A 570 14.13 25.70 -17.12
C LEU A 570 13.46 25.55 -18.50
N GLN A 571 13.29 24.31 -18.96
CA GLN A 571 12.49 24.01 -20.16
C GLN A 571 11.02 23.85 -19.76
N PRO A 572 10.07 24.44 -20.52
CA PRO A 572 8.65 24.20 -20.27
C PRO A 572 8.31 22.71 -20.46
N PRO A 573 7.28 22.18 -19.77
CA PRO A 573 6.88 20.80 -19.92
C PRO A 573 6.56 20.44 -21.36
N ARG A 574 7.10 19.33 -21.84
CA ARG A 574 6.80 18.77 -23.17
C ARG A 574 7.01 17.27 -23.23
N ASP A 575 6.24 16.60 -24.06
CA ASP A 575 6.46 15.20 -24.39
C ASP A 575 7.46 15.07 -25.53
N GLU A 576 8.60 14.43 -25.27
CA GLU A 576 9.63 14.14 -26.27
C GLU A 576 9.45 12.72 -26.78
N ARG A 577 9.33 12.57 -28.10
CA ARG A 577 9.21 11.27 -28.77
C ARG A 577 10.57 10.80 -29.28
N VAL A 578 11.10 9.73 -28.70
CA VAL A 578 12.32 9.06 -29.12
C VAL A 578 11.98 7.88 -30.02
N GLU A 579 12.27 7.99 -31.31
CA GLU A 579 11.95 6.95 -32.30
C GLU A 579 12.89 5.75 -32.25
N ARG A 580 14.17 5.99 -31.92
CA ARG A 580 15.21 4.96 -31.80
C ARG A 580 15.80 5.03 -30.41
N GLY A 581 15.79 3.90 -29.70
CA GLY A 581 16.46 3.83 -28.41
C GLY A 581 17.97 3.97 -28.55
N PHE A 582 18.64 4.22 -27.44
CA PHE A 582 20.07 4.46 -27.36
C PHE A 582 20.62 3.82 -26.09
N TYR A 583 21.93 3.70 -26.00
CA TYR A 583 22.64 3.28 -24.79
C TYR A 583 23.18 4.51 -24.07
N MET A 584 23.06 4.54 -22.74
CA MET A 584 23.61 5.59 -21.87
C MET A 584 24.60 4.93 -20.89
N ALA A 585 25.75 5.56 -20.66
CA ALA A 585 26.71 5.09 -19.69
C ALA A 585 26.11 5.13 -18.27
N VAL A 586 26.37 4.07 -17.49
CA VAL A 586 25.89 3.94 -16.10
C VAL A 586 26.47 5.05 -15.23
N HIS A 587 27.78 5.29 -15.34
CA HIS A 587 28.51 6.29 -14.56
C HIS A 587 29.09 7.39 -15.48
N PRO A 588 29.47 8.55 -14.92
CA PRO A 588 30.38 9.48 -15.57
C PRO A 588 31.73 8.81 -15.91
N VAL A 589 32.46 9.39 -16.85
CA VAL A 589 33.81 8.91 -17.18
C VAL A 589 34.71 9.05 -15.97
N ARG A 590 35.47 8.01 -15.64
CA ARG A 590 36.34 7.96 -14.47
C ARG A 590 37.77 8.40 -14.79
N TRP A 591 38.51 8.83 -13.78
CA TRP A 591 39.91 9.22 -13.90
C TRP A 591 40.81 8.11 -14.47
N GLY A 592 40.60 6.84 -14.11
CA GLY A 592 41.36 5.73 -14.67
C GLY A 592 41.14 5.56 -16.18
N GLN A 593 39.91 5.79 -16.65
CA GLN A 593 39.59 5.75 -18.07
C GLN A 593 40.18 6.96 -18.82
N TRP A 594 40.16 8.15 -18.20
CA TRP A 594 40.77 9.36 -18.75
C TRP A 594 42.29 9.24 -18.89
N ARG A 595 42.97 8.69 -17.87
CA ARG A 595 44.42 8.43 -17.90
C ARG A 595 44.81 7.53 -19.06
N THR A 596 44.03 6.47 -19.29
CA THR A 596 44.22 5.55 -20.42
C THR A 596 44.09 6.28 -21.76
N PHE A 597 43.07 7.12 -21.92
CA PHE A 597 42.91 7.96 -23.12
C PHE A 597 44.10 8.89 -23.36
N CYS A 598 44.56 9.62 -22.34
CA CYS A 598 45.72 10.51 -22.46
C CYS A 598 46.99 9.74 -22.86
N GLN A 599 47.22 8.58 -22.24
CA GLN A 599 48.36 7.72 -22.55
C GLN A 599 48.35 7.24 -24.01
N GLU A 600 47.21 6.76 -24.51
CA GLU A 600 47.12 6.23 -25.87
C GLU A 600 47.14 7.29 -26.96
N THR A 601 46.62 8.49 -26.67
CA THR A 601 46.54 9.59 -27.64
C THR A 601 47.72 10.56 -27.60
N GLY A 602 48.60 10.43 -26.60
CA GLY A 602 49.70 11.35 -26.36
C GLY A 602 49.26 12.73 -25.87
N ARG A 603 48.01 12.87 -25.40
CA ARG A 603 47.51 14.11 -24.80
C ARG A 603 48.08 14.29 -23.40
N ALA A 604 48.38 15.53 -23.04
CA ALA A 604 48.83 15.86 -21.68
C ALA A 604 47.71 15.51 -20.68
N LEU A 605 48.08 14.81 -19.60
CA LEU A 605 47.21 14.58 -18.45
C LEU A 605 47.26 15.85 -17.58
N HIS A 606 46.10 16.43 -17.27
CA HIS A 606 46.03 17.56 -16.33
C HIS A 606 46.00 17.07 -14.89
N ASP A 607 46.45 17.93 -13.98
CA ASP A 607 46.38 17.65 -12.55
C ASP A 607 44.94 17.77 -12.04
N PRO A 608 44.46 16.83 -11.22
CA PRO A 608 43.14 16.94 -10.62
C PRO A 608 43.11 18.10 -9.62
N SER A 609 42.00 18.85 -9.58
CA SER A 609 41.83 19.98 -8.64
C SER A 609 41.83 19.58 -7.16
N TYR A 610 41.66 18.30 -6.86
CA TYR A 610 41.64 17.71 -5.52
C TYR A 610 42.08 16.24 -5.59
N PRO A 611 42.43 15.60 -4.46
CA PRO A 611 42.83 14.19 -4.45
C PRO A 611 41.74 13.27 -5.01
N VAL A 612 42.09 12.42 -5.98
CA VAL A 612 41.20 11.46 -6.67
C VAL A 612 41.91 10.14 -6.94
N ASP A 613 41.18 9.04 -6.83
CA ASP A 613 41.62 7.72 -7.33
C ASP A 613 41.14 7.47 -8.77
N ASP A 614 41.31 6.26 -9.29
CA ASP A 614 40.88 5.88 -10.64
C ASP A 614 39.35 5.78 -10.79
N ASP A 615 38.60 5.62 -9.71
CA ASP A 615 37.15 5.41 -9.70
C ASP A 615 36.34 6.71 -9.55
N HIS A 616 37.00 7.80 -9.17
CA HIS A 616 36.37 9.12 -9.15
C HIS A 616 36.04 9.63 -10.57
N PRO A 617 34.95 10.38 -10.74
CA PRO A 617 34.60 10.94 -12.03
C PRO A 617 35.62 12.00 -12.45
N VAL A 618 35.97 12.03 -13.74
CA VAL A 618 36.92 12.99 -14.29
C VAL A 618 36.29 14.38 -14.36
N HIS A 619 37.02 15.38 -13.87
CA HIS A 619 36.61 16.79 -13.82
C HIS A 619 37.67 17.70 -14.42
N GLY A 620 37.34 18.97 -14.61
CA GLY A 620 38.28 19.96 -15.18
C GLY A 620 38.53 19.74 -16.67
N ILE A 621 37.57 19.15 -17.37
CA ILE A 621 37.68 18.82 -18.80
C ILE A 621 36.87 19.82 -19.63
N SER A 622 37.43 20.30 -20.74
CA SER A 622 36.68 21.13 -21.70
C SER A 622 35.67 20.27 -22.48
N LEU A 623 34.60 20.89 -22.99
CA LEU A 623 33.64 20.20 -23.86
C LEU A 623 34.33 19.54 -25.07
N ASP A 624 35.31 20.20 -25.67
CA ASP A 624 36.04 19.66 -26.83
C ASP A 624 36.94 18.46 -26.46
N ALA A 625 37.49 18.46 -25.25
CA ALA A 625 38.23 17.32 -24.73
C ALA A 625 37.30 16.14 -24.39
N ALA A 626 36.10 16.41 -23.88
CA ALA A 626 35.05 15.41 -23.67
C ALA A 626 34.56 14.80 -25.00
N ARG A 627 34.40 15.61 -26.06
CA ARG A 627 34.10 15.14 -27.43
C ARG A 627 35.21 14.27 -27.99
N ALA A 628 36.47 14.70 -27.87
CA ALA A 628 37.61 13.92 -28.34
C ALA A 628 37.72 12.56 -27.64
N TYR A 629 37.42 12.51 -26.33
CA TYR A 629 37.33 11.26 -25.60
C TYR A 629 36.19 10.38 -26.10
N ALA A 630 34.99 10.94 -26.27
CA ALA A 630 33.84 10.19 -26.75
C ALA A 630 34.11 9.58 -28.13
N GLU A 631 34.73 10.34 -29.04
CA GLU A 631 35.16 9.86 -30.36
C GLU A 631 36.19 8.72 -30.25
N TRP A 632 37.23 8.87 -29.42
CA TRP A 632 38.23 7.82 -29.18
C TRP A 632 37.60 6.54 -28.63
N ALA A 633 36.65 6.66 -27.70
CA ALA A 633 35.91 5.53 -27.14
C ALA A 633 34.97 4.87 -28.15
N GLY A 634 34.72 5.49 -29.32
CA GLY A 634 33.72 5.03 -30.28
C GLY A 634 32.28 5.26 -29.82
N LEU A 635 32.09 6.22 -28.90
CA LEU A 635 30.82 6.64 -28.32
C LEU A 635 30.54 8.10 -28.71
N ARG A 636 29.59 8.77 -28.06
CA ARG A 636 29.31 10.21 -28.21
C ARG A 636 28.89 10.80 -26.88
N LEU A 637 28.89 12.13 -26.77
CA LEU A 637 28.19 12.80 -25.66
C LEU A 637 26.67 12.60 -25.80
N PRO A 638 25.94 12.52 -24.68
CA PRO A 638 24.48 12.49 -24.71
C PRO A 638 23.92 13.83 -25.19
N ARG A 639 22.78 13.81 -25.88
CA ARG A 639 21.99 15.03 -26.08
C ARG A 639 21.35 15.42 -24.75
N GLU A 640 21.02 16.70 -24.58
CA GLU A 640 20.36 17.19 -23.36
C GLU A 640 19.06 16.41 -23.07
N THR A 641 18.25 16.18 -24.12
CA THR A 641 16.99 15.44 -24.00
C THR A 641 17.21 13.98 -23.63
N GLU A 642 18.24 13.34 -24.17
CA GLU A 642 18.60 11.96 -23.85
C GLU A 642 19.09 11.82 -22.41
N TRP A 643 19.86 12.80 -21.94
CA TRP A 643 20.33 12.85 -20.55
C TRP A 643 19.15 12.98 -19.59
N GLU A 644 18.26 13.94 -19.83
CA GLU A 644 17.11 14.18 -18.96
C GLU A 644 16.20 12.96 -18.92
N LEU A 645 15.87 12.41 -20.08
CA LEU A 645 15.06 11.20 -20.20
C LEU A 645 15.68 10.02 -19.44
N ALA A 646 16.98 9.80 -19.58
CA ALA A 646 17.69 8.72 -18.89
C ALA A 646 17.70 8.91 -17.36
N ALA A 647 17.66 10.16 -16.88
CA ALA A 647 17.53 10.48 -15.46
C ALA A 647 16.09 10.28 -14.95
N ARG A 648 15.11 10.75 -15.71
CA ARG A 648 13.71 10.94 -15.27
C ARG A 648 12.80 9.74 -15.47
N GLY A 649 13.04 8.99 -16.55
CA GLY A 649 12.14 7.93 -17.01
C GLY A 649 10.76 8.40 -17.46
N ALA A 650 9.93 7.43 -17.85
CA ALA A 650 8.58 7.69 -18.39
C ALA A 650 7.59 8.23 -17.33
N GLU A 651 7.89 8.04 -16.05
CA GLU A 651 7.08 8.56 -14.92
C GLU A 651 7.29 10.06 -14.69
N GLY A 652 8.35 10.65 -15.27
CA GLY A 652 8.63 12.07 -15.08
C GLY A 652 8.99 12.42 -13.64
N ARG A 653 9.96 11.70 -13.06
CA ARG A 653 10.41 11.91 -11.68
C ARG A 653 11.11 13.26 -11.47
N THR A 654 11.05 13.83 -10.28
CA THR A 654 11.79 15.07 -9.94
C THR A 654 13.29 14.83 -9.73
N TYR A 655 13.63 13.69 -9.11
CA TYR A 655 14.98 13.17 -8.94
C TYR A 655 15.06 11.75 -9.55
N PRO A 656 16.25 11.23 -9.90
CA PRO A 656 16.36 9.92 -10.54
C PRO A 656 15.69 8.78 -9.75
N TRP A 657 15.76 8.86 -8.42
CA TRP A 657 15.16 7.90 -7.49
C TRP A 657 13.68 8.17 -7.16
N GLY A 658 13.11 9.33 -7.54
CA GLY A 658 11.70 9.67 -7.25
C GLY A 658 11.48 11.13 -6.86
N GLU A 659 10.52 11.37 -5.97
CA GLU A 659 10.09 12.72 -5.59
C GLU A 659 10.73 13.25 -4.29
N THR A 660 11.40 12.39 -3.53
CA THR A 660 12.03 12.78 -2.27
C THR A 660 13.31 13.55 -2.52
N GLU A 661 13.52 14.65 -1.78
CA GLU A 661 14.77 15.43 -1.81
C GLU A 661 16.01 14.56 -1.60
N PRO A 662 17.17 14.96 -2.17
CA PRO A 662 18.41 14.22 -2.03
C PRO A 662 18.82 14.10 -0.56
N THR A 663 19.49 12.98 -0.25
CA THR A 663 20.16 12.75 1.02
C THR A 663 21.58 12.27 0.72
N PRO A 664 22.53 12.36 1.68
CA PRO A 664 23.91 11.88 1.46
C PRO A 664 24.04 10.40 1.08
N ARG A 665 22.95 9.61 1.18
CA ARG A 665 22.91 8.21 0.71
C ARG A 665 22.52 8.07 -0.76
N LEU A 666 21.81 9.06 -1.30
CA LEU A 666 21.23 9.05 -2.65
C LEU A 666 22.09 9.82 -3.64
N ALA A 667 22.80 10.84 -3.18
CA ALA A 667 23.65 11.67 -4.02
C ALA A 667 24.77 12.34 -3.21
N THR A 668 25.82 12.75 -3.90
CA THR A 668 26.84 13.66 -3.37
C THR A 668 26.50 15.09 -3.78
N TYR A 669 26.06 15.93 -2.84
CA TYR A 669 25.63 17.31 -3.07
C TYR A 669 25.81 18.15 -1.79
N GLY A 670 25.75 19.49 -1.89
CA GLY A 670 25.73 20.42 -0.76
C GLY A 670 26.98 20.44 0.14
N ARG A 671 28.09 19.82 -0.27
CA ARG A 671 29.26 19.59 0.59
C ARG A 671 30.05 20.84 0.97
N GLU A 672 29.94 21.97 0.27
CA GLU A 672 30.56 23.23 0.75
C GLU A 672 29.74 23.90 1.87
N ALA A 673 28.42 23.68 1.91
CA ALA A 673 27.54 24.28 2.91
C ALA A 673 27.64 23.59 4.29
N ASP A 674 28.26 22.41 4.37
CA ASP A 674 28.42 21.63 5.61
C ASP A 674 29.73 21.91 6.37
N GLY A 675 30.57 22.82 5.84
CA GLY A 675 31.81 23.27 6.47
C GLY A 675 32.96 22.26 6.45
N ARG A 676 32.86 21.18 5.68
CA ARG A 676 33.92 20.18 5.51
C ARG A 676 34.38 20.17 4.06
N GLU A 677 35.68 20.24 3.79
CA GLU A 677 36.22 20.00 2.45
C GLU A 677 35.91 18.55 2.04
N GLN A 678 34.86 18.36 1.25
CA GLN A 678 34.46 17.06 0.72
C GLN A 678 34.14 17.21 -0.77
N TRP A 679 34.93 16.52 -1.61
CA TRP A 679 34.90 16.58 -3.07
C TRP A 679 33.93 15.54 -3.66
N THR A 680 34.08 15.21 -4.95
CA THR A 680 33.37 14.09 -5.62
C THR A 680 33.51 12.78 -4.84
N SER A 681 32.53 11.88 -4.96
CA SER A 681 32.65 10.50 -4.52
C SER A 681 33.00 9.58 -5.69
N ALA A 682 33.60 8.42 -5.39
CA ALA A 682 33.85 7.37 -6.37
C ALA A 682 32.55 6.96 -7.08
N CYS A 683 32.63 6.72 -8.39
CA CYS A 683 31.47 6.28 -9.18
C CYS A 683 30.92 4.97 -8.61
N GLY A 684 29.62 4.93 -8.37
CA GLY A 684 28.96 3.79 -7.74
C GLY A 684 28.89 3.82 -6.21
N ALA A 685 29.27 4.93 -5.57
CA ALA A 685 29.06 5.14 -4.13
C ALA A 685 27.57 5.26 -3.74
N HIS A 686 26.70 5.62 -4.69
CA HIS A 686 25.28 5.88 -4.46
C HIS A 686 24.36 5.01 -5.37
N PRO A 687 24.39 3.67 -5.26
CA PRO A 687 23.57 2.80 -6.11
C PRO A 687 22.05 3.01 -5.89
N ASN A 688 21.64 3.47 -4.70
CA ASN A 688 20.24 3.82 -4.40
C ASN A 688 19.80 5.14 -5.06
N GLY A 689 20.74 5.90 -5.61
CA GLY A 689 20.49 7.11 -6.40
C GLY A 689 20.25 6.85 -7.89
N ALA A 690 20.22 5.58 -8.30
CA ALA A 690 20.09 5.23 -9.72
C ALA A 690 18.75 5.68 -10.32
N SER A 691 18.79 6.04 -11.60
CA SER A 691 17.61 6.33 -12.40
C SER A 691 16.77 5.07 -12.64
N PRO A 692 15.52 5.19 -13.17
CA PRO A 692 14.69 4.03 -13.50
C PRO A 692 15.34 3.04 -14.48
N PHE A 693 16.35 3.49 -15.24
CA PHE A 693 17.08 2.68 -16.20
C PHE A 693 18.42 2.16 -15.67
N GLY A 694 18.78 2.50 -14.42
CA GLY A 694 20.03 2.09 -13.79
C GLY A 694 21.23 3.00 -14.08
N CYS A 695 21.01 4.25 -14.54
CA CYS A 695 22.09 5.24 -14.60
C CYS A 695 22.33 5.81 -13.20
N GLU A 696 23.55 5.74 -12.72
CA GLU A 696 23.97 6.23 -11.40
C GLU A 696 24.60 7.62 -11.51
N ASP A 697 24.67 8.34 -10.39
CA ASP A 697 25.24 9.69 -10.30
C ASP A 697 24.64 10.69 -11.30
N MET A 698 23.38 10.50 -11.70
CA MET A 698 22.64 11.45 -12.55
C MET A 698 22.24 12.73 -11.77
N SER A 699 22.32 12.71 -10.43
CA SER A 699 22.06 13.85 -9.57
C SER A 699 23.21 14.03 -8.58
N GLY A 700 23.85 15.19 -8.59
CA GLY A 700 25.03 15.50 -7.80
C GLY A 700 26.32 14.94 -8.41
N ASN A 701 27.37 14.84 -7.59
CA ASN A 701 28.73 14.50 -7.96
C ASN A 701 29.36 15.53 -8.93
N LEU A 702 29.04 15.50 -10.21
CA LEU A 702 29.48 16.49 -11.19
C LEU A 702 28.34 16.94 -12.09
N TRP A 703 28.37 18.22 -12.47
CA TRP A 703 27.65 18.67 -13.66
C TRP A 703 28.20 17.94 -14.87
N GLU A 704 27.35 17.58 -15.83
CA GLU A 704 27.76 16.79 -16.98
C GLU A 704 27.57 17.53 -18.29
N TRP A 705 28.63 17.54 -19.11
CA TRP A 705 28.56 18.03 -20.48
C TRP A 705 27.58 17.21 -21.34
N VAL A 706 26.74 17.93 -22.10
CA VAL A 706 25.84 17.38 -23.11
C VAL A 706 26.16 17.98 -24.49
N GLU A 707 25.92 17.24 -25.56
CA GLU A 707 26.27 17.66 -26.93
C GLU A 707 25.44 18.85 -27.43
N THR A 708 24.15 18.85 -27.09
CA THR A 708 23.18 19.85 -27.56
C THR A 708 22.83 20.81 -26.44
N GLY A 709 23.14 22.11 -26.58
CA GLY A 709 22.80 23.09 -25.55
C GLY A 709 23.50 24.44 -25.66
N ARG A 710 23.68 25.00 -26.86
CA ARG A 710 24.09 26.41 -26.97
C ARG A 710 22.90 27.30 -26.63
N THR A 711 23.03 28.09 -25.57
CA THR A 711 22.03 29.11 -25.23
C THR A 711 22.38 30.43 -25.92
N GLN A 712 21.49 31.42 -25.90
CA GLN A 712 21.79 32.78 -26.36
C GLN A 712 22.86 33.49 -25.51
N ARG A 713 23.27 32.88 -24.38
CA ARG A 713 24.37 33.33 -23.51
C ARG A 713 25.62 32.51 -23.83
N ASP A 714 26.79 33.14 -23.82
CA ASP A 714 28.07 32.48 -24.06
C ASP A 714 28.28 31.30 -23.09
N GLY A 715 28.23 30.07 -23.61
CA GLY A 715 28.43 28.84 -22.85
C GLY A 715 27.59 27.65 -23.33
N HIS A 716 27.79 26.51 -22.68
CA HIS A 716 27.16 25.22 -22.99
C HIS A 716 26.37 24.71 -21.78
N VAL A 717 25.20 24.12 -22.06
CA VAL A 717 24.36 23.50 -21.02
C VAL A 717 25.09 22.31 -20.39
N VAL A 718 24.96 22.22 -19.07
CA VAL A 718 25.31 21.05 -18.26
C VAL A 718 24.12 20.62 -17.42
N ARG A 719 24.09 19.34 -17.02
CA ARG A 719 22.97 18.73 -16.28
C ARG A 719 23.45 17.98 -15.03
N GLY A 720 22.54 17.73 -14.08
CA GLY A 720 22.76 16.83 -12.93
C GLY A 720 23.10 17.47 -11.59
N GLY A 721 23.63 18.69 -11.55
CA GLY A 721 24.17 19.24 -10.30
C GLY A 721 25.55 18.66 -9.96
N CYS A 722 26.25 19.26 -9.00
CA CYS A 722 27.58 18.82 -8.59
C CYS A 722 27.69 18.67 -7.07
N TRP A 723 28.84 18.22 -6.58
CA TRP A 723 29.08 17.88 -5.17
C TRP A 723 28.86 19.05 -4.18
N ASN A 724 28.99 20.31 -4.60
CA ASN A 724 28.67 21.49 -3.79
C ASN A 724 27.30 22.11 -4.09
N ALA A 725 26.57 21.58 -5.08
CA ALA A 725 25.29 22.15 -5.50
C ALA A 725 24.19 21.91 -4.44
N PRO A 726 23.25 22.85 -4.28
CA PRO A 726 22.10 22.66 -3.40
C PRO A 726 21.11 21.61 -3.94
N PRO A 727 20.17 21.10 -3.11
CA PRO A 727 19.19 20.09 -3.50
C PRO A 727 18.40 20.39 -4.78
N TRP A 728 18.07 21.65 -5.02
CA TRP A 728 17.27 22.06 -6.18
C TRP A 728 18.06 22.03 -7.50
N ASP A 729 19.38 22.11 -7.46
CA ASP A 729 20.22 21.92 -8.66
C ASP A 729 20.42 20.44 -9.02
N CYS A 730 20.07 19.54 -8.10
CA CYS A 730 20.09 18.09 -8.31
C CYS A 730 18.81 17.55 -8.98
N ARG A 731 17.81 18.39 -9.27
CA ARG A 731 16.58 17.96 -9.96
C ARG A 731 16.90 17.56 -11.40
N THR A 732 16.21 16.53 -11.91
CA THR A 732 16.47 15.97 -13.25
C THR A 732 16.30 16.97 -14.38
N PHE A 733 15.51 18.04 -14.20
CA PHE A 733 15.26 19.09 -15.19
C PHE A 733 16.10 20.37 -14.99
N SER A 734 16.96 20.41 -13.96
CA SER A 734 17.79 21.59 -13.66
C SER A 734 18.92 21.78 -14.67
N ARG A 735 19.08 23.01 -15.16
CA ARG A 735 20.07 23.39 -16.17
C ARG A 735 21.01 24.44 -15.63
N ALA A 736 22.31 24.26 -15.88
CA ALA A 736 23.32 25.28 -15.68
C ALA A 736 24.09 25.52 -16.99
N ILE A 737 24.82 26.63 -17.06
CA ILE A 737 25.68 26.97 -18.21
C ILE A 737 27.12 27.03 -17.73
N HIS A 738 28.01 26.35 -18.46
CA HIS A 738 29.45 26.46 -18.27
C HIS A 738 30.15 26.74 -19.61
N SER A 739 31.18 27.58 -19.59
CA SER A 739 32.00 27.92 -20.77
C SER A 739 33.41 27.33 -20.72
N GLU A 740 33.95 27.16 -19.51
CA GLU A 740 35.34 26.74 -19.27
C GLU A 740 35.41 25.41 -18.52
N PRO A 741 36.53 24.67 -18.63
CA PRO A 741 36.81 23.51 -17.78
C PRO A 741 36.70 23.88 -16.31
N SER A 742 36.02 23.07 -15.52
CA SER A 742 35.76 23.35 -14.11
C SER A 742 35.83 22.08 -13.26
N GLN A 743 36.25 22.22 -12.01
CA GLN A 743 36.30 21.12 -11.05
C GLN A 743 34.93 20.55 -10.67
N PHE A 744 33.86 21.24 -11.08
CA PHE A 744 32.47 20.85 -10.88
C PHE A 744 31.87 20.15 -12.10
N VAL A 745 32.59 20.09 -13.23
CA VAL A 745 32.05 19.61 -14.51
C VAL A 745 32.86 18.43 -15.04
N GLY A 746 32.15 17.33 -15.32
CA GLY A 746 32.61 16.14 -16.01
C GLY A 746 31.71 15.80 -17.19
N PHE A 747 31.63 14.53 -17.55
CA PHE A 747 30.76 14.06 -18.64
C PHE A 747 30.48 12.57 -18.57
N ARG A 748 29.40 12.14 -19.23
CA ARG A 748 29.09 10.73 -19.49
C ARG A 748 28.92 10.47 -20.98
N LEU A 749 28.80 9.21 -21.34
CA LEU A 749 28.78 8.76 -22.74
C LEU A 749 27.43 8.15 -23.12
N ALA A 750 27.13 8.22 -24.41
CA ALA A 750 25.97 7.61 -25.02
C ALA A 750 26.34 6.95 -26.36
N ARG A 751 25.48 6.06 -26.86
CA ARG A 751 25.62 5.40 -28.16
C ARG A 751 24.26 5.16 -28.78
N ASP A 752 24.10 5.49 -30.06
CA ASP A 752 22.84 5.22 -30.76
C ASP A 752 22.56 3.70 -30.84
N GLY A 753 21.27 3.34 -30.76
CA GLY A 753 20.81 1.99 -31.03
C GLY A 753 20.99 1.59 -32.49
N SER A 754 21.08 0.28 -32.72
CA SER A 754 21.18 -0.33 -34.05
C SER A 754 19.87 -0.36 -34.84
#